data_AF-R7AP17-F1
#
_entry.id   AF-R7AP17-F1
#
_cell.length_a   1.000
_cell.length_b   1.000
_cell.length_c   1.000
_cell.angle_alpha   90.00
_cell.angle_beta   90.00
_cell.angle_gamma   90.00
#
_symmetry.space_group_name_H-M   'P 1'
#
loop_
_entity.id
_entity.type
_entity.pdbx_description
1 polymer ?
#
loop_
_entity_poly.entity_id
_entity_poly.type
_entity_poly.pdbx_seq_one_letter_code
_entity_poly.pdbx_strand_id
1 'polypeptide(L)'
;MKNNFKKFVTRLVAVMLAAAISAGLLPCTLVYAQDKENPVYPYTIFAGSGDDGAITIKADSFNVNGDIATNGTIIASGNLNINGKKTEKAGEQMISAVKRLEAAYYSGNNVKDISGDFQKKDTNININNPMRVSGTLGLQGNVSLNAAVIADGDITISDGVLNCNSPLICSRTGSITIEAGSAGLGGLIYAPEGAVTLKSDNLNLNNIVIIADNVIISGRNINAGYGRSAAAAIGTESDEPEQKPDTLDAFILLFGEYDAGTGNIELGWITDCEAADCEIQESDDGSSYSKTAAVKDTSEYTYAVKEAFPLKYIRIVLTDSEGRRKTSEPLVIHSNGDGYEAKMVDSDNDGLPDAYEKMLGTNPDNADTDSDGLTDYQEIVLTDTDPLKYDSATPGISDADADSDNDGLSNIREIQLGTDAARTDTDGDGLTDYEETEIYGTDPLNPDTDNDTISDRDEILAGLNPLNPSTNGVPDAEYTFAQTISKDSNVLKEINTDDNPYELSIDITAAGYAEGSIEVEESGYSSAIANDMILGKAAEIRYSNRTDRITVKFSNVSYESSKAENDSGAFAGIKRFNIFRYFEEVNMLLPVETYYDEASGTIYTDTDMTGTYCLVDMEEWLDAIMPENGGSETSGTDIGVMSLQADTEAMALNGSVTEAAQYAVTLPAGDIEISQYNGHGYAIFDMDMTWEEARDYCQSLGGHLVTIGSLEENMFVNELMAASKVTYAAMGMSDEEEEGTWVWITGEPMDFTYWNQSTPEPNNGFNVLGEQDHGYMYGDGTWDDGFYNVRYPFICEWDNGYTSDNQYMAFTPTGWKWIKLKDKLSAKNEVDTDGDGLTDWEEVKSELLKTDENKNVILPTFGEILEQLGREHSMVKNAIKLFIDNNSDIAIDKYDKILSQRMLLLNSDPTKEDSDDDGLLDGKRQLYNGRVMLPKDTDPFYYNGPHGIWDKQKEMVETENIQTEYSDKYIINQDIERIIVPYADPIVDTLLQKPNVVNKLFIGYMKYEFKRYSDIPGVDNVGAYILNFIHDKDNVAYHSKPDTWQRAFGYNDLYDKAFDYGTKMLRNKYEFTYENSEYVLWIWKGDYWNMENGAEAGLYVYNRTENGIKHYNAVDYELPMTLSLYKIKEDGYDNLFNWAPDEPQWWITGFSRKDMFFINPDKLRMICSVDMSSKKEIYMEMSKKFRTNKDIIFDDDIYTLWVTF
;
A
#
# COMPACT_ATOMS: atom_id res chain seq x y z
N MET A 1 -45.85 -6.02 7.71
CA MET A 1 -46.28 -5.82 9.11
C MET A 1 -46.20 -7.08 9.96
N LYS A 2 -46.73 -8.26 9.56
CA LYS A 2 -46.54 -9.54 10.29
C LYS A 2 -45.08 -10.03 10.48
N ASN A 3 -44.11 -9.47 9.74
CA ASN A 3 -42.70 -9.89 9.77
C ASN A 3 -41.79 -9.06 10.70
N ASN A 4 -42.18 -7.84 11.10
CA ASN A 4 -41.31 -6.98 11.93
C ASN A 4 -41.51 -7.24 13.43
N PHE A 5 -42.74 -7.56 13.87
CA PHE A 5 -43.01 -8.01 15.24
C PHE A 5 -42.37 -9.37 15.54
N LYS A 6 -42.39 -10.28 14.56
CA LYS A 6 -41.66 -11.54 14.63
C LYS A 6 -40.15 -11.31 14.72
N LYS A 7 -39.55 -10.36 13.99
CA LYS A 7 -38.10 -10.06 14.06
C LYS A 7 -37.65 -9.45 15.39
N PHE A 8 -38.45 -8.58 16.01
CA PHE A 8 -38.13 -7.98 17.31
C PHE A 8 -38.22 -9.01 18.45
N VAL A 9 -39.31 -9.80 18.47
CA VAL A 9 -39.47 -10.92 19.43
C VAL A 9 -38.47 -12.05 19.14
N THR A 10 -38.10 -12.30 17.88
CA THR A 10 -37.07 -13.28 17.53
C THR A 10 -35.67 -12.79 17.90
N ARG A 11 -35.36 -11.49 17.95
CA ARG A 11 -34.06 -10.98 18.45
C ARG A 11 -33.95 -11.11 19.97
N LEU A 12 -34.98 -10.74 20.72
CA LEU A 12 -35.03 -10.93 22.18
C LEU A 12 -35.02 -12.42 22.58
N VAL A 13 -35.76 -13.25 21.84
CA VAL A 13 -35.74 -14.71 21.98
C VAL A 13 -34.45 -15.33 21.44
N ALA A 14 -33.76 -14.71 20.47
CA ALA A 14 -32.46 -15.17 19.95
C ALA A 14 -31.28 -14.73 20.82
N VAL A 15 -31.36 -13.67 21.62
CA VAL A 15 -30.37 -13.37 22.67
C VAL A 15 -30.52 -14.38 23.81
N MET A 16 -31.76 -14.70 24.21
CA MET A 16 -32.03 -15.80 25.16
C MET A 16 -31.74 -17.20 24.61
N LEU A 17 -31.90 -17.42 23.30
CA LEU A 17 -31.46 -18.66 22.65
C LEU A 17 -29.97 -18.63 22.33
N ALA A 18 -29.29 -17.48 22.20
CA ALA A 18 -27.84 -17.41 22.05
C ALA A 18 -27.14 -17.74 23.38
N ALA A 19 -27.72 -17.33 24.52
CA ALA A 19 -27.34 -17.83 25.84
C ALA A 19 -27.55 -19.37 25.98
N ALA A 20 -28.38 -19.99 25.12
CA ALA A 20 -28.65 -21.43 25.10
C ALA A 20 -28.11 -22.19 23.85
N ILE A 21 -27.59 -21.52 22.82
CA ILE A 21 -27.20 -22.08 21.50
C ILE A 21 -25.83 -21.58 21.02
N SER A 22 -25.16 -20.64 21.68
CA SER A 22 -23.78 -20.25 21.35
C SER A 22 -22.74 -21.38 21.51
N ALA A 23 -23.15 -22.58 21.91
CA ALA A 23 -22.36 -23.81 21.83
C ALA A 23 -22.80 -24.73 20.68
N GLY A 24 -22.64 -24.34 19.40
CA GLY A 24 -22.79 -25.30 18.29
C GLY A 24 -22.68 -24.82 16.83
N LEU A 25 -21.46 -24.91 16.26
CA LEU A 25 -21.07 -25.22 14.85
C LEU A 25 -20.74 -24.10 13.82
N LEU A 26 -19.48 -23.60 13.86
CA LEU A 26 -18.35 -23.61 12.87
C LEU A 26 -18.56 -23.45 11.33
N PRO A 27 -17.65 -22.73 10.62
CA PRO A 27 -16.44 -23.38 10.05
C PRO A 27 -15.10 -22.57 10.13
N CYS A 28 -13.98 -23.32 10.16
CA CYS A 28 -12.58 -22.88 10.07
C CYS A 28 -12.29 -21.96 8.86
N THR A 29 -11.33 -21.02 8.88
CA THR A 29 -9.87 -21.30 8.87
C THR A 29 -8.99 -20.04 9.04
N LEU A 30 -7.84 -20.24 9.72
CA LEU A 30 -6.49 -19.66 9.55
C LEU A 30 -6.26 -18.14 9.70
N VAL A 31 -5.65 -17.74 10.83
CA VAL A 31 -4.44 -16.88 10.87
C VAL A 31 -3.46 -17.44 11.91
N TYR A 32 -2.18 -17.24 11.64
CA TYR A 32 -1.00 -17.92 12.18
C TYR A 32 -0.60 -17.56 13.62
N ALA A 33 -0.18 -18.61 14.32
CA ALA A 33 0.84 -18.74 15.37
C ALA A 33 1.38 -17.49 16.10
N GLN A 34 1.19 -17.48 17.42
CA GLN A 34 2.30 -17.30 18.36
C GLN A 34 2.34 -18.48 19.35
N ASP A 35 3.50 -19.12 19.47
CA ASP A 35 3.78 -20.20 20.41
C ASP A 35 3.53 -19.77 21.87
N LYS A 36 2.35 -20.07 22.41
CA LYS A 36 2.12 -20.23 23.86
C LYS A 36 1.89 -21.71 24.13
N GLU A 37 2.72 -22.33 24.97
CA GLU A 37 2.49 -23.70 25.45
C GLU A 37 1.06 -23.81 26.02
N ASN A 38 0.22 -24.68 25.47
CA ASN A 38 -1.13 -24.96 26.01
C ASN A 38 -1.04 -25.28 27.52
N PRO A 39 -1.81 -24.60 28.40
CA PRO A 39 -1.79 -24.88 29.82
C PRO A 39 -2.29 -26.31 30.10
N VAL A 40 -1.56 -27.05 30.93
CA VAL A 40 -1.76 -28.49 31.16
C VAL A 40 -2.23 -28.71 32.60
N TYR A 41 -3.25 -29.55 32.81
CA TYR A 41 -3.81 -29.82 34.15
C TYR A 41 -2.73 -30.29 35.15
N PRO A 42 -2.56 -29.66 36.32
CA PRO A 42 -1.34 -29.80 37.11
C PRO A 42 -1.22 -31.10 37.93
N TYR A 43 -2.32 -31.82 38.19
CA TYR A 43 -2.31 -32.96 39.12
C TYR A 43 -2.30 -34.33 38.41
N THR A 44 -1.51 -35.25 38.94
CA THR A 44 -1.57 -36.68 38.61
C THR A 44 -2.83 -37.33 39.19
N ILE A 45 -3.21 -36.93 40.41
CA ILE A 45 -4.42 -37.39 41.08
C ILE A 45 -5.08 -36.20 41.79
N PHE A 46 -6.34 -35.95 41.48
CA PHE A 46 -7.17 -34.97 42.16
C PHE A 46 -8.45 -35.60 42.71
N ALA A 47 -8.79 -35.28 43.96
CA ALA A 47 -10.08 -35.63 44.55
C ALA A 47 -10.83 -34.39 45.06
N GLY A 48 -12.01 -34.12 44.49
CA GLY A 48 -12.81 -32.92 44.78
C GLY A 48 -13.55 -32.93 46.11
N SER A 49 -13.77 -34.11 46.72
CA SER A 49 -14.45 -34.23 48.01
C SER A 49 -13.67 -33.54 49.13
N GLY A 50 -14.41 -32.85 50.01
CA GLY A 50 -13.90 -32.26 51.25
C GLY A 50 -13.75 -33.25 52.42
N ASP A 51 -14.06 -34.53 52.20
CA ASP A 51 -14.13 -35.54 53.26
C ASP A 51 -12.75 -36.02 53.75
N ASP A 52 -12.71 -36.46 55.01
CA ASP A 52 -11.55 -37.16 55.56
C ASP A 52 -11.35 -38.50 54.81
N GLY A 53 -10.28 -38.59 54.02
CA GLY A 53 -9.97 -39.76 53.22
C GLY A 53 -10.45 -39.71 51.77
N ALA A 54 -10.79 -38.52 51.26
CA ALA A 54 -11.12 -38.25 49.86
C ALA A 54 -10.14 -38.92 48.87
N ILE A 55 -8.85 -39.03 49.23
CA ILE A 55 -7.93 -39.99 48.60
C ILE A 55 -7.54 -41.05 49.63
N THR A 56 -7.94 -42.29 49.40
CA THR A 56 -7.63 -43.44 50.25
C THR A 56 -6.74 -44.45 49.52
N ILE A 57 -5.51 -44.64 50.01
CA ILE A 57 -4.53 -45.58 49.47
C ILE A 57 -4.33 -46.76 50.43
N LYS A 58 -4.74 -47.95 50.00
CA LYS A 58 -4.57 -49.22 50.72
C LYS A 58 -3.49 -50.07 50.03
N ALA A 59 -2.23 -49.66 50.19
CA ALA A 59 -1.08 -50.37 49.63
C ALA A 59 0.12 -50.42 50.58
N ASP A 60 1.01 -51.40 50.40
CA ASP A 60 2.26 -51.51 51.18
C ASP A 60 3.21 -50.34 50.84
N SER A 61 3.28 -49.98 49.55
CA SER A 61 4.01 -48.81 49.03
C SER A 61 3.29 -48.19 47.84
N PHE A 62 3.17 -46.86 47.83
CA PHE A 62 2.61 -46.06 46.73
C PHE A 62 3.58 -44.93 46.38
N ASN A 63 4.15 -44.96 45.18
CA ASN A 63 5.08 -43.95 44.69
C ASN A 63 4.43 -43.15 43.55
N VAL A 64 4.41 -41.82 43.65
CA VAL A 64 3.86 -40.94 42.60
C VAL A 64 4.94 -39.99 42.09
N ASN A 65 5.10 -39.90 40.77
CA ASN A 65 5.91 -38.89 40.10
C ASN A 65 4.96 -37.84 39.49
N GLY A 66 4.76 -36.73 40.20
CA GLY A 66 3.82 -35.66 39.88
C GLY A 66 2.97 -35.25 41.10
N ASP A 67 2.14 -34.22 40.92
CA ASP A 67 1.42 -33.59 42.03
C ASP A 67 0.12 -34.33 42.37
N ILE A 68 -0.25 -34.31 43.66
CA ILE A 68 -1.51 -34.86 44.16
C ILE A 68 -2.19 -33.79 45.00
N ALA A 69 -3.47 -33.56 44.73
CA ALA A 69 -4.28 -32.61 45.48
C ALA A 69 -5.66 -33.18 45.86
N THR A 70 -6.21 -32.71 46.98
CA THR A 70 -7.60 -32.97 47.35
C THR A 70 -8.15 -31.84 48.21
N ASN A 71 -9.46 -31.62 48.15
CA ASN A 71 -10.16 -30.70 49.04
C ASN A 71 -10.37 -31.26 50.46
N GLY A 72 -10.25 -32.58 50.62
CA GLY A 72 -10.32 -33.28 51.90
C GLY A 72 -8.94 -33.68 52.42
N THR A 73 -8.80 -34.93 52.87
CA THR A 73 -7.50 -35.48 53.33
C THR A 73 -7.10 -36.76 52.61
N ILE A 74 -5.80 -37.05 52.59
CA ILE A 74 -5.20 -38.24 52.01
C ILE A 74 -4.87 -39.24 53.12
N ILE A 75 -5.45 -40.45 53.05
CA ILE A 75 -5.21 -41.54 54.00
C ILE A 75 -4.45 -42.66 53.29
N ALA A 76 -3.28 -43.05 53.80
CA ALA A 76 -2.49 -44.17 53.28
C ALA A 76 -2.20 -45.21 54.38
N SER A 77 -2.41 -46.49 54.11
CA SER A 77 -2.13 -47.58 55.06
C SER A 77 -0.68 -48.09 55.07
N GLY A 78 0.13 -47.69 54.07
CA GLY A 78 1.54 -48.04 53.94
C GLY A 78 2.40 -46.83 53.52
N ASN A 79 3.57 -47.07 52.93
CA ASN A 79 4.49 -45.98 52.58
C ASN A 79 3.98 -45.17 51.38
N LEU A 80 3.71 -43.87 51.60
CA LEU A 80 3.34 -42.92 50.55
C LEU A 80 4.55 -42.04 50.19
N ASN A 81 5.09 -42.21 48.99
CA ASN A 81 6.20 -41.40 48.47
C ASN A 81 5.69 -40.56 47.29
N ILE A 82 5.68 -39.25 47.43
CA ILE A 82 5.27 -38.32 46.37
C ILE A 82 6.50 -37.52 45.93
N ASN A 83 6.86 -37.68 44.66
CA ASN A 83 7.88 -36.92 43.96
C ASN A 83 7.19 -35.82 43.14
N GLY A 84 6.64 -34.85 43.87
CA GLY A 84 5.74 -33.77 43.45
C GLY A 84 5.16 -33.08 44.69
N LYS A 85 4.20 -32.18 44.50
CA LYS A 85 3.49 -31.49 45.60
C LYS A 85 2.34 -32.34 46.12
N LYS A 86 2.25 -32.48 47.45
CA LYS A 86 1.08 -33.03 48.16
C LYS A 86 0.27 -31.88 48.73
N THR A 87 -0.99 -31.75 48.32
CA THR A 87 -1.90 -30.70 48.80
C THR A 87 -3.17 -31.32 49.37
N GLU A 88 -3.46 -31.05 50.63
CA GLU A 88 -4.73 -31.41 51.30
C GLU A 88 -5.46 -30.12 51.63
N LYS A 89 -6.80 -30.14 51.61
CA LYS A 89 -7.64 -28.94 51.76
C LYS A 89 -7.27 -27.85 50.75
N ALA A 90 -7.06 -28.27 49.51
CA ALA A 90 -6.58 -27.40 48.44
C ALA A 90 -7.57 -26.26 48.12
N GLY A 91 -8.88 -26.50 48.25
CA GLY A 91 -9.92 -25.52 47.91
C GLY A 91 -10.08 -25.33 46.40
N GLU A 92 -9.60 -26.30 45.61
CA GLU A 92 -9.63 -26.28 44.15
C GLU A 92 -11.03 -26.66 43.67
N GLN A 93 -11.54 -25.97 42.65
CA GLN A 93 -12.80 -26.37 42.03
C GLN A 93 -12.62 -27.65 41.19
N MET A 94 -13.66 -28.49 41.12
CA MET A 94 -13.65 -29.66 40.24
C MET A 94 -13.70 -29.18 38.79
N ILE A 95 -12.71 -29.60 37.98
CA ILE A 95 -12.70 -29.26 36.56
C ILE A 95 -13.77 -30.07 35.83
N SER A 96 -14.67 -29.40 35.11
CA SER A 96 -15.56 -30.05 34.13
C SER A 96 -14.81 -30.17 32.80
N ALA A 97 -14.72 -31.35 32.18
CA ALA A 97 -14.02 -31.50 30.89
C ALA A 97 -14.76 -32.41 29.90
N VAL A 98 -16.05 -32.70 30.16
CA VAL A 98 -16.82 -33.69 29.39
C VAL A 98 -16.93 -33.32 27.91
N LYS A 99 -17.31 -32.08 27.56
CA LYS A 99 -17.45 -31.60 26.18
C LYS A 99 -16.11 -31.65 25.45
N ARG A 100 -15.02 -31.15 26.07
CA ARG A 100 -13.68 -31.21 25.47
C ARG A 100 -13.19 -32.63 25.26
N LEU A 101 -13.41 -33.52 26.23
CA LEU A 101 -13.05 -34.94 26.11
C LEU A 101 -13.87 -35.65 25.01
N GLU A 102 -15.13 -35.29 24.85
CA GLU A 102 -15.95 -35.81 23.75
C GLU A 102 -15.48 -35.31 22.39
N ALA A 103 -15.17 -34.01 22.25
CA ALA A 103 -14.61 -33.46 21.02
C ALA A 103 -13.26 -34.11 20.67
N ALA A 104 -12.39 -34.32 21.66
CA ALA A 104 -11.06 -34.87 21.48
C ALA A 104 -11.05 -36.34 21.06
N TYR A 105 -11.96 -37.17 21.62
CA TYR A 105 -11.90 -38.62 21.44
C TYR A 105 -13.04 -39.22 20.59
N TYR A 106 -14.07 -38.44 20.25
CA TYR A 106 -15.30 -38.94 19.61
C TYR A 106 -15.75 -38.15 18.36
N SER A 107 -14.88 -37.33 17.77
CA SER A 107 -15.16 -36.53 16.55
C SER A 107 -15.11 -37.30 15.22
N GLY A 108 -14.80 -38.61 15.23
CA GLY A 108 -14.68 -39.44 14.02
C GLY A 108 -15.86 -40.38 13.75
N ASN A 109 -16.04 -40.79 12.49
CA ASN A 109 -17.18 -41.62 12.02
C ASN A 109 -17.26 -43.07 12.57
N ASN A 110 -16.42 -43.47 13.52
CA ASN A 110 -16.28 -44.86 14.03
C ASN A 110 -16.67 -45.02 15.51
N VAL A 111 -17.42 -44.08 16.09
CA VAL A 111 -17.93 -44.15 17.47
C VAL A 111 -19.06 -45.18 17.57
N LYS A 112 -19.07 -45.95 18.67
CA LYS A 112 -20.15 -46.89 18.99
C LYS A 112 -21.03 -46.34 20.11
N ASP A 113 -22.21 -45.85 19.74
CA ASP A 113 -23.23 -45.37 20.69
C ASP A 113 -24.15 -46.51 21.14
N ILE A 114 -24.40 -46.61 22.44
CA ILE A 114 -25.27 -47.60 23.07
C ILE A 114 -26.26 -46.88 23.97
N SER A 115 -27.55 -46.99 23.65
CA SER A 115 -28.62 -46.49 24.52
C SER A 115 -28.87 -47.46 25.68
N GLY A 116 -28.93 -46.91 26.89
CA GLY A 116 -29.20 -47.62 28.15
C GLY A 116 -28.00 -48.40 28.70
N ASP A 117 -28.27 -49.29 29.66
CA ASP A 117 -27.24 -50.09 30.33
C ASP A 117 -26.57 -51.10 29.39
N PHE A 118 -25.24 -51.18 29.43
CA PHE A 118 -24.45 -52.16 28.69
C PHE A 118 -23.66 -53.09 29.62
N GLN A 119 -23.93 -54.39 29.53
CA GLN A 119 -23.24 -55.41 30.31
C GLN A 119 -22.65 -56.48 29.39
N LYS A 120 -21.34 -56.74 29.50
CA LYS A 120 -20.65 -57.78 28.74
C LYS A 120 -19.81 -58.67 29.65
N LYS A 121 -20.15 -59.95 29.67
CA LYS A 121 -19.41 -61.00 30.37
C LYS A 121 -18.83 -61.98 29.36
N ASP A 122 -17.51 -62.02 29.23
CA ASP A 122 -16.80 -62.91 28.31
C ASP A 122 -15.42 -63.27 28.89
N THR A 123 -14.78 -64.34 28.43
CA THR A 123 -13.42 -64.69 28.86
C THR A 123 -12.42 -63.63 28.42
N ASN A 124 -12.57 -63.09 27.20
CA ASN A 124 -11.73 -62.02 26.66
C ASN A 124 -12.61 -60.94 26.01
N ILE A 125 -12.48 -59.69 26.44
CA ILE A 125 -13.22 -58.53 25.95
C ILE A 125 -12.22 -57.54 25.35
N ASN A 126 -12.35 -57.23 24.06
CA ASN A 126 -11.53 -56.21 23.39
C ASN A 126 -12.41 -55.05 22.94
N ILE A 127 -12.08 -53.83 23.39
CA ILE A 127 -12.71 -52.58 22.97
C ILE A 127 -11.68 -51.79 22.16
N ASN A 128 -11.90 -51.68 20.84
CA ASN A 128 -10.95 -51.07 19.90
C ASN A 128 -11.47 -49.80 19.22
N ASN A 129 -12.76 -49.48 19.39
CA ASN A 129 -13.38 -48.26 18.87
C ASN A 129 -13.96 -47.46 20.05
N PRO A 130 -13.99 -46.12 19.96
CA PRO A 130 -14.59 -45.29 21.00
C PRO A 130 -16.03 -45.69 21.25
N MET A 131 -16.43 -45.77 22.53
CA MET A 131 -17.78 -46.21 22.93
C MET A 131 -18.44 -45.16 23.82
N ARG A 132 -19.70 -44.82 23.52
CA ARG A 132 -20.59 -44.01 24.38
C ARG A 132 -21.75 -44.86 24.88
N VAL A 133 -22.03 -44.82 26.17
CA VAL A 133 -23.10 -45.61 26.81
C VAL A 133 -24.00 -44.66 27.61
N SER A 134 -25.27 -44.53 27.24
CA SER A 134 -26.18 -43.58 27.91
C SER A 134 -26.72 -44.07 29.27
N GLY A 135 -26.11 -45.12 29.83
CA GLY A 135 -26.49 -45.77 31.09
C GLY A 135 -25.24 -46.30 31.80
N THR A 136 -25.35 -47.41 32.51
CA THR A 136 -24.21 -48.05 33.18
C THR A 136 -23.42 -48.98 32.25
N LEU A 137 -22.11 -49.09 32.45
CA LEU A 137 -21.23 -49.99 31.69
C LEU A 137 -20.59 -51.03 32.61
N GLY A 138 -20.86 -52.31 32.35
CA GLY A 138 -20.19 -53.41 33.06
C GLY A 138 -19.45 -54.35 32.12
N LEU A 139 -18.16 -54.57 32.38
CA LEU A 139 -17.30 -55.52 31.68
C LEU A 139 -16.75 -56.55 32.67
N GLN A 140 -17.00 -57.84 32.42
CA GLN A 140 -16.55 -58.92 33.30
C GLN A 140 -15.74 -59.96 32.50
N GLY A 141 -14.42 -60.05 32.73
CA GLY A 141 -13.51 -60.89 31.94
C GLY A 141 -12.07 -60.37 31.85
N ASN A 142 -11.22 -60.96 31.00
CA ASN A 142 -9.94 -60.33 30.63
C ASN A 142 -10.21 -59.19 29.65
N VAL A 143 -10.03 -57.95 30.05
CA VAL A 143 -10.40 -56.77 29.27
C VAL A 143 -9.16 -56.11 28.66
N SER A 144 -9.17 -55.88 27.35
CA SER A 144 -8.23 -54.98 26.65
C SER A 144 -8.99 -53.75 26.16
N LEU A 145 -8.74 -52.60 26.78
CA LEU A 145 -9.29 -51.30 26.37
C LEU A 145 -8.24 -50.56 25.55
N ASN A 146 -8.44 -50.43 24.24
CA ASN A 146 -7.54 -49.72 23.33
C ASN A 146 -8.13 -48.41 22.78
N ALA A 147 -9.36 -48.08 23.15
CA ALA A 147 -10.07 -46.87 22.71
C ALA A 147 -10.92 -46.29 23.85
N ALA A 148 -11.26 -45.00 23.73
CA ALA A 148 -11.99 -44.21 24.73
C ALA A 148 -13.36 -44.81 25.07
N VAL A 149 -13.73 -44.74 26.36
CA VAL A 149 -15.03 -45.18 26.84
C VAL A 149 -15.64 -44.12 27.73
N ILE A 150 -16.89 -43.74 27.44
CA ILE A 150 -17.69 -42.83 28.26
C ILE A 150 -19.05 -43.45 28.57
N ALA A 151 -19.48 -43.34 29.82
CA ALA A 151 -20.80 -43.74 30.27
C ALA A 151 -21.46 -42.60 31.07
N ASP A 152 -22.78 -42.43 30.92
CA ASP A 152 -23.51 -41.46 31.75
C ASP A 152 -23.52 -41.93 33.22
N GLY A 153 -23.73 -43.22 33.47
CA GLY A 153 -23.73 -43.85 34.80
C GLY A 153 -22.44 -44.61 35.16
N ASP A 154 -22.54 -45.48 36.16
CA ASP A 154 -21.40 -46.25 36.71
C ASP A 154 -20.67 -47.11 35.66
N ILE A 155 -19.34 -47.15 35.76
CA ILE A 155 -18.48 -48.07 35.01
C ILE A 155 -17.89 -49.12 35.95
N THR A 156 -18.19 -50.39 35.72
CA THR A 156 -17.63 -51.52 36.48
C THR A 156 -16.83 -52.45 35.57
N ILE A 157 -15.53 -52.60 35.84
CA ILE A 157 -14.67 -53.60 35.21
C ILE A 157 -14.25 -54.60 36.28
N SER A 158 -14.61 -55.87 36.11
CA SER A 158 -14.41 -56.90 37.13
C SER A 158 -13.85 -58.21 36.56
N ASP A 159 -13.15 -58.95 37.42
CA ASP A 159 -12.48 -60.22 37.12
C ASP A 159 -11.33 -60.14 36.10
N GLY A 160 -10.47 -61.16 36.06
CA GLY A 160 -9.45 -61.31 35.01
C GLY A 160 -8.29 -60.31 35.08
N VAL A 161 -7.71 -60.03 33.91
CA VAL A 161 -6.62 -59.07 33.68
C VAL A 161 -7.15 -57.89 32.87
N LEU A 162 -6.86 -56.66 33.32
CA LEU A 162 -7.15 -55.45 32.56
C LEU A 162 -5.85 -54.89 31.96
N ASN A 163 -5.85 -54.70 30.64
CA ASN A 163 -4.83 -53.94 29.94
C ASN A 163 -5.49 -52.72 29.27
N CYS A 164 -5.24 -51.53 29.80
CA CYS A 164 -5.78 -50.29 29.28
C CYS A 164 -4.69 -49.50 28.56
N ASN A 165 -4.78 -49.50 27.23
CA ASN A 165 -4.08 -48.56 26.35
C ASN A 165 -5.00 -47.42 25.89
N SER A 166 -6.25 -47.40 26.37
CA SER A 166 -7.22 -46.35 26.06
C SER A 166 -6.70 -45.01 26.58
N PRO A 167 -6.91 -43.91 25.83
CA PRO A 167 -6.60 -42.59 26.34
C PRO A 167 -7.62 -42.08 27.39
N LEU A 168 -8.82 -42.67 27.49
CA LEU A 168 -9.91 -42.18 28.35
C LEU A 168 -10.85 -43.29 28.89
N ILE A 169 -11.16 -43.22 30.19
CA ILE A 169 -12.29 -43.88 30.86
C ILE A 169 -13.06 -42.79 31.63
N CYS A 170 -14.28 -42.49 31.20
CA CYS A 170 -15.08 -41.38 31.72
C CYS A 170 -16.46 -41.86 32.22
N SER A 171 -16.85 -41.49 33.43
CA SER A 171 -18.23 -41.57 33.90
C SER A 171 -18.73 -40.15 34.16
N ARG A 172 -19.85 -39.74 33.55
CA ARG A 172 -20.34 -38.36 33.68
C ARG A 172 -20.89 -38.09 35.08
N THR A 173 -21.79 -38.96 35.56
CA THR A 173 -22.47 -38.79 36.86
C THR A 173 -22.27 -39.96 37.82
N GLY A 174 -21.53 -41.01 37.41
CA GLY A 174 -21.38 -42.26 38.15
C GLY A 174 -19.97 -42.54 38.66
N SER A 175 -19.82 -43.66 39.36
CA SER A 175 -18.54 -44.14 39.90
C SER A 175 -17.85 -45.10 38.93
N ILE A 176 -16.51 -45.08 38.92
CA ILE A 176 -15.69 -46.02 38.16
C ILE A 176 -15.08 -47.03 39.13
N THR A 177 -15.46 -48.29 39.01
CA THR A 177 -14.92 -49.40 39.82
C THR A 177 -14.16 -50.39 38.93
N ILE A 178 -12.87 -50.55 39.20
CA ILE A 178 -12.01 -51.51 38.52
C ILE A 178 -11.46 -52.50 39.55
N GLU A 179 -11.98 -53.74 39.53
CA GLU A 179 -11.53 -54.84 40.38
C GLU A 179 -10.97 -56.00 39.51
N ALA A 180 -9.66 -56.07 39.36
CA ALA A 180 -9.00 -57.08 38.52
C ALA A 180 -7.82 -57.76 39.24
N GLY A 181 -7.48 -59.01 38.88
CA GLY A 181 -6.32 -59.70 39.45
C GLY A 181 -4.98 -59.04 39.08
N SER A 182 -4.91 -58.41 37.92
CA SER A 182 -3.81 -57.54 37.49
C SER A 182 -4.37 -56.44 36.58
N ALA A 183 -3.97 -55.19 36.78
CA ALA A 183 -4.43 -54.06 35.97
C ALA A 183 -3.27 -53.13 35.57
N GLY A 184 -3.12 -52.91 34.26
CA GLY A 184 -2.28 -51.84 33.71
C GLY A 184 -3.16 -50.71 33.19
N LEU A 185 -3.00 -49.51 33.74
CA LEU A 185 -3.78 -48.32 33.39
C LEU A 185 -2.85 -47.18 32.96
N GLY A 186 -3.29 -46.44 31.93
CA GLY A 186 -2.69 -45.19 31.45
C GLY A 186 -3.76 -44.34 30.77
N GLY A 187 -3.48 -43.05 30.56
CA GLY A 187 -4.45 -42.09 30.03
C GLY A 187 -5.23 -41.35 31.13
N LEU A 188 -6.49 -41.03 30.89
CA LEU A 188 -7.36 -40.29 31.81
C LEU A 188 -8.45 -41.18 32.40
N ILE A 189 -8.59 -41.18 33.73
CA ILE A 189 -9.75 -41.71 34.45
C ILE A 189 -10.48 -40.53 35.08
N TYR A 190 -11.71 -40.30 34.65
CA TYR A 190 -12.46 -39.09 34.95
C TYR A 190 -13.88 -39.42 35.43
N ALA A 191 -14.19 -39.07 36.68
CA ALA A 191 -15.50 -39.28 37.31
C ALA A 191 -15.82 -38.11 38.27
N PRO A 192 -16.07 -36.90 37.76
CA PRO A 192 -16.11 -35.67 38.56
C PRO A 192 -17.20 -35.68 39.64
N GLU A 193 -18.30 -36.39 39.41
CA GLU A 193 -19.41 -36.53 40.39
C GLU A 193 -19.41 -37.87 41.13
N GLY A 194 -18.41 -38.74 40.90
CA GLY A 194 -18.40 -40.11 41.40
C GLY A 194 -17.07 -40.55 41.99
N ALA A 195 -17.05 -41.75 42.55
CA ALA A 195 -15.84 -42.32 43.12
C ALA A 195 -15.07 -43.17 42.10
N VAL A 196 -13.73 -43.05 42.08
CA VAL A 196 -12.85 -43.97 41.37
C VAL A 196 -12.28 -44.98 42.36
N THR A 197 -12.68 -46.24 42.22
CA THR A 197 -12.16 -47.37 43.01
C THR A 197 -11.32 -48.29 42.15
N LEU A 198 -10.00 -48.32 42.41
CA LEU A 198 -9.03 -49.19 41.74
C LEU A 198 -8.54 -50.25 42.72
N LYS A 199 -8.79 -51.53 42.44
CA LYS A 199 -8.40 -52.64 43.31
C LYS A 199 -7.76 -53.75 42.48
N SER A 200 -6.47 -53.97 42.70
CA SER A 200 -5.75 -55.06 42.06
C SER A 200 -4.54 -55.52 42.86
N ASP A 201 -4.23 -56.82 42.84
CA ASP A 201 -3.02 -57.36 43.46
C ASP A 201 -1.76 -56.79 42.78
N ASN A 202 -1.82 -56.56 41.46
CA ASN A 202 -0.76 -55.98 40.64
C ASN A 202 -1.32 -54.80 39.82
N LEU A 203 -1.29 -53.60 40.41
CA LEU A 203 -1.73 -52.35 39.77
C LEU A 203 -0.53 -51.55 39.26
N ASN A 204 -0.53 -51.20 37.97
CA ASN A 204 0.49 -50.37 37.34
C ASN A 204 -0.17 -49.15 36.70
N LEU A 205 0.22 -47.93 37.11
CA LEU A 205 -0.37 -46.66 36.67
C LEU A 205 0.71 -45.83 35.93
N ASN A 206 0.79 -45.92 34.61
CA ASN A 206 1.80 -45.16 33.83
C ASN A 206 1.14 -44.09 32.99
N ASN A 207 1.69 -42.87 33.02
CA ASN A 207 1.16 -41.73 32.27
C ASN A 207 -0.34 -41.53 32.51
N ILE A 208 -0.72 -41.48 33.79
CA ILE A 208 -2.10 -41.41 34.23
C ILE A 208 -2.44 -40.01 34.74
N VAL A 209 -3.70 -39.62 34.56
CA VAL A 209 -4.36 -38.57 35.32
C VAL A 209 -5.66 -39.15 35.88
N ILE A 210 -5.93 -38.95 37.17
CA ILE A 210 -7.16 -39.41 37.82
C ILE A 210 -7.85 -38.19 38.45
N ILE A 211 -9.09 -37.94 38.05
CA ILE A 211 -9.94 -36.87 38.58
C ILE A 211 -11.27 -37.50 39.01
N ALA A 212 -11.62 -37.37 40.27
CA ALA A 212 -12.87 -37.90 40.80
C ALA A 212 -13.35 -37.13 42.02
N ASP A 213 -14.59 -37.34 42.46
CA ASP A 213 -15.04 -36.84 43.76
C ASP A 213 -14.27 -37.53 44.89
N ASN A 214 -14.17 -38.86 44.83
CA ASN A 214 -13.41 -39.68 45.78
C ASN A 214 -12.49 -40.68 45.04
N VAL A 215 -11.26 -40.89 45.52
CA VAL A 215 -10.29 -41.81 44.90
C VAL A 215 -9.85 -42.88 45.91
N ILE A 216 -10.15 -44.15 45.63
CA ILE A 216 -9.77 -45.30 46.46
C ILE A 216 -8.87 -46.22 45.63
N ILE A 217 -7.61 -46.38 46.04
CA ILE A 217 -6.64 -47.24 45.35
C ILE A 217 -6.15 -48.32 46.31
N SER A 218 -6.27 -49.59 45.94
CA SER A 218 -5.86 -50.75 46.74
C SER A 218 -4.98 -51.71 45.93
N GLY A 219 -3.83 -52.10 46.48
CA GLY A 219 -2.89 -53.04 45.85
C GLY A 219 -1.64 -53.28 46.70
N ARG A 220 -0.58 -53.90 46.16
CA ARG A 220 0.66 -54.14 46.94
C ARG A 220 1.69 -53.02 46.80
N ASN A 221 2.34 -52.93 45.65
CA ASN A 221 3.33 -51.90 45.34
C ASN A 221 2.90 -51.19 44.06
N ILE A 222 2.58 -49.90 44.16
CA ILE A 222 1.98 -49.14 43.08
C ILE A 222 2.90 -47.96 42.74
N ASN A 223 3.15 -47.76 41.45
CA ASN A 223 3.83 -46.59 40.92
C ASN A 223 2.85 -45.84 40.00
N ALA A 224 2.71 -44.53 40.21
CA ALA A 224 1.92 -43.62 39.38
C ALA A 224 2.83 -42.58 38.73
N GLY A 225 2.79 -42.47 37.40
CA GLY A 225 3.49 -41.43 36.65
C GLY A 225 2.52 -40.45 36.00
N TYR A 226 2.81 -39.15 36.09
CA TYR A 226 2.03 -38.08 35.48
C TYR A 226 1.95 -38.20 33.95
N GLY A 227 0.73 -38.17 33.39
CA GLY A 227 0.48 -38.24 31.96
C GLY A 227 0.24 -36.88 31.30
N ARG A 228 1.29 -36.23 30.79
CA ARG A 228 1.20 -34.88 30.16
C ARG A 228 0.17 -34.81 29.02
N SER A 229 0.07 -35.84 28.17
CA SER A 229 -0.90 -35.87 27.06
C SER A 229 -2.35 -35.97 27.54
N ALA A 230 -2.60 -36.71 28.63
CA ALA A 230 -3.93 -36.81 29.23
C ALA A 230 -4.32 -35.50 29.93
N ALA A 231 -3.36 -34.87 30.62
CA ALA A 231 -3.55 -33.58 31.28
C ALA A 231 -3.77 -32.43 30.28
N ALA A 232 -3.19 -32.50 29.08
CA ALA A 232 -3.40 -31.51 28.03
C ALA A 232 -4.81 -31.58 27.43
N ALA A 233 -5.43 -32.77 27.41
CA ALA A 233 -6.82 -32.94 26.96
C ALA A 233 -7.86 -32.38 27.94
N ILE A 234 -7.44 -32.08 29.18
CA ILE A 234 -8.29 -31.51 30.24
C ILE A 234 -8.11 -29.99 30.31
N GLY A 235 -6.90 -29.47 30.06
CA GLY A 235 -6.60 -28.04 30.23
C GLY A 235 -6.61 -27.61 31.71
N THR A 236 -6.65 -26.29 31.96
CA THR A 236 -6.67 -25.71 33.33
C THR A 236 -8.00 -25.10 33.73
N GLU A 237 -8.92 -24.93 32.78
CA GLU A 237 -10.24 -24.33 32.98
C GLU A 237 -11.32 -25.38 32.79
N SER A 238 -12.45 -25.27 33.49
CA SER A 238 -13.62 -26.12 33.24
C SER A 238 -14.22 -25.82 31.87
N ASP A 239 -14.78 -26.83 31.21
CA ASP A 239 -15.81 -26.63 30.21
C ASP A 239 -16.89 -25.77 30.85
N GLU A 240 -17.28 -24.70 30.17
CA GLU A 240 -18.53 -23.95 30.37
C GLU A 240 -19.56 -24.85 31.05
N PRO A 241 -19.88 -24.62 32.34
CA PRO A 241 -20.81 -25.47 33.04
C PRO A 241 -22.07 -25.56 32.20
N GLU A 242 -22.48 -26.79 31.85
CA GLU A 242 -23.91 -26.96 31.63
C GLU A 242 -24.54 -26.50 32.93
N GLN A 243 -25.24 -25.37 32.89
CA GLN A 243 -26.13 -24.98 33.97
C GLN A 243 -26.87 -26.26 34.37
N LYS A 244 -26.64 -26.73 35.60
CA LYS A 244 -27.63 -27.57 36.26
C LYS A 244 -28.69 -26.61 36.77
N PRO A 245 -29.90 -26.60 36.21
CA PRO A 245 -31.06 -26.26 36.99
C PRO A 245 -31.79 -27.56 37.32
N ASP A 246 -31.27 -28.32 38.28
CA ASP A 246 -32.10 -29.30 39.00
C ASP A 246 -32.99 -28.60 40.07
N THR A 247 -33.28 -27.32 39.88
CA THR A 247 -34.32 -26.56 40.61
C THR A 247 -35.02 -25.49 39.76
N LEU A 248 -35.01 -25.55 38.42
CA LEU A 248 -35.97 -24.71 37.67
C LEU A 248 -37.36 -25.31 37.87
N ASP A 249 -38.12 -24.65 38.73
CA ASP A 249 -39.56 -24.65 38.64
C ASP A 249 -39.93 -24.31 37.18
N ALA A 250 -40.20 -25.33 36.37
CA ALA A 250 -41.03 -25.31 35.16
C ALA A 250 -41.51 -23.90 34.76
N PHE A 251 -40.85 -23.26 33.80
CA PHE A 251 -41.11 -21.87 33.43
C PHE A 251 -42.28 -21.74 32.44
N ILE A 252 -43.02 -20.63 32.52
CA ILE A 252 -44.11 -20.30 31.59
C ILE A 252 -44.00 -18.83 31.22
N LEU A 253 -43.58 -18.56 29.98
CA LEU A 253 -43.44 -17.23 29.43
C LEU A 253 -44.66 -16.91 28.56
N LEU A 254 -45.49 -15.94 28.98
CA LEU A 254 -46.74 -15.57 28.32
C LEU A 254 -46.58 -14.24 27.59
N PHE A 255 -46.97 -14.21 26.31
CA PHE A 255 -46.98 -13.01 25.48
C PHE A 255 -48.31 -12.88 24.73
N GLY A 256 -48.59 -11.69 24.22
CA GLY A 256 -49.79 -11.46 23.43
C GLY A 256 -49.72 -10.22 22.56
N GLU A 257 -50.50 -10.23 21.48
CA GLU A 257 -50.60 -9.13 20.51
C GLU A 257 -52.07 -8.86 20.18
N TYR A 258 -52.45 -7.59 20.07
CA TYR A 258 -53.78 -7.20 19.63
C TYR A 258 -53.84 -7.11 18.09
N ASP A 259 -54.73 -7.87 17.47
CA ASP A 259 -54.99 -7.79 16.04
C ASP A 259 -56.14 -6.82 15.75
N ALA A 260 -55.80 -5.61 15.28
CA ALA A 260 -56.76 -4.57 14.93
C ALA A 260 -57.72 -4.97 13.79
N GLY A 261 -57.35 -5.92 12.94
CA GLY A 261 -58.19 -6.41 11.85
C GLY A 261 -59.30 -7.36 12.31
N THR A 262 -59.05 -8.13 13.38
CA THR A 262 -60.01 -9.09 13.94
C THR A 262 -60.65 -8.64 15.26
N GLY A 263 -60.05 -7.65 15.93
CA GLY A 263 -60.47 -7.13 17.23
C GLY A 263 -60.17 -8.07 18.40
N ASN A 264 -59.35 -9.10 18.19
CA ASN A 264 -59.00 -10.10 19.20
C ASN A 264 -57.56 -9.90 19.69
N ILE A 265 -57.22 -10.56 20.80
CA ILE A 265 -55.86 -10.61 21.33
C ILE A 265 -55.34 -12.03 21.13
N GLU A 266 -54.28 -12.20 20.36
CA GLU A 266 -53.63 -13.48 20.16
C GLU A 266 -52.63 -13.69 21.30
N LEU A 267 -52.81 -14.75 22.09
CA LEU A 267 -51.90 -15.12 23.17
C LEU A 267 -51.03 -16.29 22.72
N GLY A 268 -49.76 -16.26 23.11
CA GLY A 268 -48.84 -17.39 22.95
C GLY A 268 -48.01 -17.58 24.21
N TRP A 269 -47.52 -18.79 24.43
CA TRP A 269 -46.63 -19.07 25.54
C TRP A 269 -45.55 -20.09 25.21
N ILE A 270 -44.42 -19.95 25.87
CA ILE A 270 -43.29 -20.88 25.82
C ILE A 270 -43.11 -21.50 27.20
N THR A 271 -42.83 -22.80 27.24
CA THR A 271 -42.60 -23.54 28.47
C THR A 271 -41.65 -24.71 28.21
N ASP A 272 -40.86 -25.06 29.22
CA ASP A 272 -40.02 -26.27 29.29
C ASP A 272 -40.79 -27.53 29.70
N CYS A 273 -42.08 -27.39 30.01
CA CYS A 273 -42.93 -28.49 30.45
C CYS A 273 -43.56 -29.25 29.29
N GLU A 274 -43.47 -30.60 29.32
CA GLU A 274 -44.39 -31.47 28.59
C GLU A 274 -45.80 -31.40 29.24
N ALA A 275 -46.52 -30.30 29.02
CA ALA A 275 -47.83 -30.05 29.61
C ALA A 275 -48.97 -30.73 28.82
N ALA A 276 -49.87 -31.42 29.52
CA ALA A 276 -51.02 -32.10 28.91
C ALA A 276 -52.31 -31.26 28.90
N ASP A 277 -52.38 -30.22 29.75
CA ASP A 277 -53.55 -29.36 29.96
C ASP A 277 -53.14 -27.94 30.35
N CYS A 278 -53.57 -26.94 29.57
CA CYS A 278 -53.32 -25.52 29.82
C CYS A 278 -54.64 -24.81 30.18
N GLU A 279 -54.65 -24.03 31.26
CA GLU A 279 -55.79 -23.22 31.68
C GLU A 279 -55.49 -21.73 31.54
N ILE A 280 -56.30 -21.01 30.75
CA ILE A 280 -56.23 -19.56 30.62
C ILE A 280 -57.11 -18.95 31.70
N GLN A 281 -56.53 -18.08 32.52
CA GLN A 281 -57.23 -17.36 33.58
C GLN A 281 -57.16 -15.85 33.37
N GLU A 282 -58.25 -15.15 33.68
CA GLU A 282 -58.32 -13.69 33.64
C GLU A 282 -58.69 -13.09 35.00
N SER A 283 -58.25 -11.85 35.23
CA SER A 283 -58.54 -11.05 36.41
C SER A 283 -58.67 -9.57 36.04
N ASP A 284 -59.57 -8.84 36.71
CA ASP A 284 -59.71 -7.39 36.55
C ASP A 284 -58.86 -6.60 37.56
N ASP A 285 -58.41 -7.24 38.65
CA ASP A 285 -57.70 -6.62 39.79
C ASP A 285 -56.27 -7.18 40.00
N GLY A 286 -55.83 -8.08 39.11
CA GLY A 286 -54.53 -8.74 39.18
C GLY A 286 -54.37 -9.74 40.32
N SER A 287 -55.41 -9.94 41.15
CA SER A 287 -55.36 -10.74 42.38
C SER A 287 -56.34 -11.92 42.35
N SER A 288 -57.53 -11.70 41.79
CA SER A 288 -58.65 -12.64 41.77
C SER A 288 -58.82 -13.22 40.37
N TYR A 289 -58.24 -14.38 40.11
CA TYR A 289 -58.26 -15.01 38.78
C TYR A 289 -59.42 -16.00 38.61
N SER A 290 -60.06 -15.93 37.45
CA SER A 290 -61.15 -16.81 37.04
C SER A 290 -60.79 -17.54 35.74
N LYS A 291 -61.22 -18.80 35.61
CA LYS A 291 -60.96 -19.63 34.43
C LYS A 291 -61.78 -19.16 33.23
N THR A 292 -61.11 -18.82 32.13
CA THR A 292 -61.74 -18.40 30.87
C THR A 292 -61.78 -19.52 29.84
N ALA A 293 -60.69 -20.27 29.69
CA ALA A 293 -60.59 -21.36 28.73
C ALA A 293 -59.64 -22.49 29.19
N ALA A 294 -59.73 -23.64 28.52
CA ALA A 294 -58.76 -24.71 28.66
C ALA A 294 -58.41 -25.25 27.28
N VAL A 295 -57.12 -25.43 27.03
CA VAL A 295 -56.57 -25.85 25.73
C VAL A 295 -55.55 -26.97 25.94
N LYS A 296 -55.42 -27.84 24.94
CA LYS A 296 -54.54 -29.02 24.96
C LYS A 296 -53.69 -29.04 23.71
N ASP A 297 -52.47 -29.57 23.82
CA ASP A 297 -51.55 -29.80 22.70
C ASP A 297 -51.32 -28.54 21.83
N THR A 298 -51.33 -27.37 22.46
CA THR A 298 -51.13 -26.08 21.79
C THR A 298 -50.46 -25.10 22.75
N SER A 299 -49.72 -24.15 22.18
CA SER A 299 -49.02 -23.06 22.84
C SER A 299 -49.60 -21.70 22.50
N GLU A 300 -50.81 -21.67 21.91
CA GLU A 300 -51.46 -20.45 21.42
C GLU A 300 -52.96 -20.44 21.77
N TYR A 301 -53.51 -19.24 21.98
CA TYR A 301 -54.93 -19.04 22.24
C TYR A 301 -55.40 -17.65 21.80
N THR A 302 -56.42 -17.61 20.93
CA THR A 302 -57.10 -16.36 20.57
C THR A 302 -58.09 -15.94 21.66
N TYR A 303 -57.78 -14.86 22.37
CA TYR A 303 -58.66 -14.21 23.33
C TYR A 303 -59.63 -13.26 22.61
N ALA A 304 -60.89 -13.70 22.48
CA ALA A 304 -61.93 -12.91 21.84
C ALA A 304 -62.47 -11.82 22.77
N VAL A 305 -62.27 -10.55 22.40
CA VAL A 305 -62.76 -9.39 23.16
C VAL A 305 -64.27 -9.23 22.91
N LYS A 306 -65.09 -9.72 23.83
CA LYS A 306 -66.56 -9.67 23.71
C LYS A 306 -67.16 -8.32 24.11
N GLU A 307 -66.55 -7.67 25.10
CA GLU A 307 -66.92 -6.35 25.62
C GLU A 307 -65.63 -5.58 25.88
N ALA A 308 -65.64 -4.27 25.63
CA ALA A 308 -64.45 -3.45 25.84
C ALA A 308 -64.14 -3.27 27.34
N PHE A 309 -62.87 -3.35 27.72
CA PHE A 309 -62.38 -3.19 29.09
C PHE A 309 -61.18 -2.23 29.14
N PRO A 310 -60.96 -1.52 30.26
CA PRO A 310 -59.82 -0.60 30.38
C PRO A 310 -58.51 -1.32 30.71
N LEU A 311 -58.58 -2.40 31.50
CA LEU A 311 -57.45 -3.16 32.02
C LEU A 311 -57.90 -4.60 32.30
N LYS A 312 -57.05 -5.57 32.02
CA LYS A 312 -57.24 -6.98 32.36
C LYS A 312 -55.90 -7.67 32.51
N TYR A 313 -55.81 -8.63 33.44
CA TYR A 313 -54.65 -9.46 33.67
C TYR A 313 -54.96 -10.86 33.16
N ILE A 314 -54.13 -11.40 32.28
CA ILE A 314 -54.28 -12.77 31.78
C ILE A 314 -53.05 -13.57 32.20
N ARG A 315 -53.26 -14.78 32.72
CA ARG A 315 -52.18 -15.70 33.02
C ARG A 315 -52.53 -17.12 32.60
N ILE A 316 -51.53 -17.96 32.50
CA ILE A 316 -51.69 -19.37 32.15
C ILE A 316 -51.33 -20.23 33.35
N VAL A 317 -52.13 -21.28 33.56
CA VAL A 317 -51.85 -22.31 34.54
C VAL A 317 -51.69 -23.64 33.80
N LEU A 318 -50.46 -24.16 33.77
CA LEU A 318 -50.15 -25.48 33.23
C LEU A 318 -50.32 -26.54 34.31
N THR A 319 -50.75 -27.73 33.87
CA THR A 319 -50.69 -28.94 34.69
C THR A 319 -49.84 -29.97 33.96
N ASP A 320 -48.75 -30.41 34.58
CA ASP A 320 -47.84 -31.39 33.98
C ASP A 320 -48.40 -32.82 34.05
N SER A 321 -47.68 -33.76 33.44
CA SER A 321 -48.03 -35.19 33.40
C SER A 321 -48.06 -35.86 34.79
N GLU A 322 -47.46 -35.23 35.81
CA GLU A 322 -47.46 -35.68 37.20
C GLU A 322 -48.57 -35.01 38.06
N GLY A 323 -49.34 -34.08 37.49
CA GLY A 323 -50.44 -33.37 38.14
C GLY A 323 -50.00 -32.14 38.96
N ARG A 324 -48.76 -31.67 38.81
CA ARG A 324 -48.26 -30.43 39.42
C ARG A 324 -48.76 -29.24 38.60
N ARG A 325 -49.20 -28.19 39.30
CA ARG A 325 -49.70 -26.95 38.67
C ARG A 325 -48.64 -25.85 38.73
N LYS A 326 -48.39 -25.21 37.59
CA LYS A 326 -47.50 -24.05 37.46
C LYS A 326 -48.23 -22.89 36.82
N THR A 327 -47.93 -21.67 37.25
CA THR A 327 -48.66 -20.46 36.86
C THR A 327 -47.67 -19.45 36.29
N SER A 328 -47.98 -18.88 35.13
CA SER A 328 -47.20 -17.80 34.53
C SER A 328 -47.37 -16.51 35.32
N GLU A 329 -46.40 -15.61 35.18
CA GLU A 329 -46.66 -14.19 35.47
C GLU A 329 -47.79 -13.67 34.56
N PRO A 330 -48.61 -12.73 35.06
CA PRO A 330 -49.72 -12.22 34.29
C PRO A 330 -49.26 -11.24 33.22
N LEU A 331 -49.81 -11.39 32.03
CA LEU A 331 -49.76 -10.40 30.97
C LEU A 331 -50.81 -9.31 31.27
N VAL A 332 -50.37 -8.06 31.32
CA VAL A 332 -51.20 -6.89 31.58
C VAL A 332 -51.71 -6.33 30.26
N ILE A 333 -53.02 -6.35 30.08
CA ILE A 333 -53.69 -5.89 28.86
C ILE A 333 -54.45 -4.62 29.20
N HIS A 334 -54.06 -3.49 28.62
CA HIS A 334 -54.72 -2.21 28.82
C HIS A 334 -55.18 -1.61 27.49
N SER A 335 -56.23 -0.79 27.53
CA SER A 335 -56.71 -0.10 26.33
C SER A 335 -55.90 1.17 26.06
N ASN A 336 -55.49 1.36 24.80
CA ASN A 336 -54.71 2.51 24.34
C ASN A 336 -55.53 3.49 23.46
N GLY A 337 -56.86 3.35 23.42
CA GLY A 337 -57.76 4.21 22.65
C GLY A 337 -58.18 3.66 21.28
N ASP A 338 -57.25 3.02 20.55
CA ASP A 338 -57.50 2.42 19.23
C ASP A 338 -57.54 0.88 19.26
N GLY A 339 -57.27 0.27 20.43
CA GLY A 339 -57.19 -1.17 20.61
C GLY A 339 -56.77 -1.56 22.03
N TYR A 340 -55.90 -2.57 22.11
CA TYR A 340 -55.28 -3.04 23.34
C TYR A 340 -53.76 -3.19 23.18
N GLU A 341 -53.04 -2.96 24.26
CA GLU A 341 -51.61 -3.24 24.36
C GLU A 341 -51.40 -4.26 25.49
N ALA A 342 -50.63 -5.31 25.21
CA ALA A 342 -50.30 -6.35 26.16
C ALA A 342 -48.83 -6.21 26.58
N LYS A 343 -48.58 -5.99 27.87
CA LYS A 343 -47.24 -5.82 28.44
C LYS A 343 -46.98 -6.86 29.53
N MET A 344 -45.75 -7.32 29.62
CA MET A 344 -45.29 -8.04 30.81
C MET A 344 -45.17 -7.06 31.97
N VAL A 345 -45.30 -7.57 33.20
CA VAL A 345 -45.08 -6.77 34.41
C VAL A 345 -43.58 -6.55 34.56
N ASP A 346 -43.23 -5.33 34.93
CA ASP A 346 -41.89 -4.85 35.26
C ASP A 346 -42.07 -3.98 36.52
N SER A 347 -41.69 -4.54 37.67
CA SER A 347 -42.09 -4.06 38.99
C SER A 347 -41.18 -2.93 39.50
N ASP A 348 -39.90 -2.93 39.15
CA ASP A 348 -38.94 -1.88 39.48
C ASP A 348 -38.67 -0.87 38.35
N ASN A 349 -39.12 -1.15 37.13
CA ASN A 349 -39.02 -0.32 35.93
C ASN A 349 -37.58 -0.11 35.45
N ASP A 350 -36.72 -1.10 35.61
CA ASP A 350 -35.35 -1.10 35.05
C ASP A 350 -35.32 -1.48 33.55
N GLY A 351 -36.42 -2.03 33.02
CA GLY A 351 -36.55 -2.47 31.64
C GLY A 351 -36.47 -3.99 31.45
N LEU A 352 -36.20 -4.75 32.51
CA LEU A 352 -36.21 -6.22 32.56
C LEU A 352 -37.50 -6.71 33.25
N PRO A 353 -38.46 -7.29 32.52
CA PRO A 353 -39.71 -7.75 33.12
C PRO A 353 -39.54 -8.82 34.23
N ASP A 354 -40.40 -8.80 35.26
CA ASP A 354 -40.43 -9.73 36.41
C ASP A 354 -40.32 -11.21 36.02
N ALA A 355 -40.87 -11.57 34.86
CA ALA A 355 -40.84 -12.93 34.35
C ALA A 355 -39.41 -13.38 33.98
N TYR A 356 -38.59 -12.47 33.46
CA TYR A 356 -37.19 -12.69 33.13
C TYR A 356 -36.31 -12.63 34.38
N GLU A 357 -36.56 -11.68 35.27
CA GLU A 357 -35.83 -11.57 36.53
C GLU A 357 -35.94 -12.85 37.36
N LYS A 358 -37.15 -13.43 37.45
CA LYS A 358 -37.36 -14.73 38.12
C LYS A 358 -36.65 -15.89 37.43
N MET A 359 -36.50 -15.84 36.10
CA MET A 359 -35.75 -16.86 35.36
C MET A 359 -34.25 -16.76 35.62
N LEU A 360 -33.73 -15.54 35.75
CA LEU A 360 -32.31 -15.25 35.97
C LEU A 360 -31.92 -15.32 37.45
N GLY A 361 -32.90 -15.21 38.36
CA GLY A 361 -32.69 -15.25 39.80
C GLY A 361 -32.45 -13.86 40.42
N THR A 362 -32.63 -12.79 39.64
CA THR A 362 -32.56 -11.41 40.11
C THR A 362 -33.84 -11.01 40.86
N ASN A 363 -33.87 -9.83 41.49
CA ASN A 363 -34.95 -9.42 42.37
C ASN A 363 -35.93 -8.45 41.69
N PRO A 364 -37.19 -8.87 41.39
CA PRO A 364 -38.15 -8.06 40.64
C PRO A 364 -38.57 -6.69 41.21
N ASP A 365 -38.23 -6.43 42.47
CA ASP A 365 -38.53 -5.17 43.13
C ASP A 365 -37.28 -4.28 43.27
N ASN A 366 -36.16 -4.62 42.60
CA ASN A 366 -34.87 -3.96 42.75
C ASN A 366 -34.03 -3.98 41.47
N ALA A 367 -34.01 -2.83 40.80
CA ALA A 367 -33.40 -2.62 39.50
C ALA A 367 -31.91 -3.00 39.37
N ASP A 368 -31.18 -3.11 40.48
CA ASP A 368 -29.74 -3.40 40.54
C ASP A 368 -29.54 -4.42 41.68
N THR A 369 -29.62 -5.71 41.33
CA THR A 369 -29.74 -6.82 42.29
C THR A 369 -28.51 -6.97 43.17
N ASP A 370 -27.31 -6.75 42.64
CA ASP A 370 -26.04 -6.93 43.35
C ASP A 370 -25.41 -5.60 43.83
N SER A 371 -26.01 -4.47 43.48
CA SER A 371 -25.67 -3.12 43.91
C SER A 371 -24.31 -2.62 43.42
N ASP A 372 -23.94 -2.95 42.19
CA ASP A 372 -22.67 -2.59 41.58
C ASP A 372 -22.71 -1.25 40.80
N GLY A 373 -23.91 -0.77 40.47
CA GLY A 373 -24.14 0.48 39.75
C GLY A 373 -24.72 0.33 38.34
N LEU A 374 -24.82 -0.89 37.80
CA LEU A 374 -25.60 -1.23 36.62
C LEU A 374 -26.95 -1.81 37.02
N THR A 375 -27.98 -1.60 36.20
CA THR A 375 -29.25 -2.31 36.40
C THR A 375 -29.18 -3.72 35.83
N ASP A 376 -29.98 -4.66 36.35
CA ASP A 376 -30.05 -6.03 35.85
C ASP A 376 -30.25 -6.06 34.32
N TYR A 377 -31.11 -5.17 33.79
CA TYR A 377 -31.28 -4.97 32.34
C TYR A 377 -29.98 -4.60 31.60
N GLN A 378 -29.21 -3.64 32.12
CA GLN A 378 -27.99 -3.12 31.49
C GLN A 378 -26.92 -4.20 31.45
N GLU A 379 -26.78 -4.98 32.52
CA GLU A 379 -25.79 -6.04 32.61
C GLU A 379 -26.03 -7.12 31.57
N ILE A 380 -27.29 -7.53 31.40
CA ILE A 380 -27.65 -8.60 30.46
C ILE A 380 -27.63 -8.12 29.01
N VAL A 381 -28.06 -6.88 28.76
CA VAL A 381 -28.35 -6.41 27.40
C VAL A 381 -27.22 -5.58 26.81
N LEU A 382 -26.46 -4.86 27.63
CA LEU A 382 -25.47 -3.88 27.16
C LEU A 382 -24.03 -4.30 27.45
N THR A 383 -23.75 -5.02 28.54
CA THR A 383 -22.35 -5.31 28.96
C THR A 383 -22.01 -6.81 29.03
N ASP A 384 -22.99 -7.70 28.94
CA ASP A 384 -22.84 -9.16 29.10
C ASP A 384 -22.19 -9.55 30.45
N THR A 385 -22.53 -8.81 31.51
CA THR A 385 -22.07 -9.04 32.90
C THR A 385 -23.12 -9.81 33.73
N ASP A 386 -22.71 -10.40 34.86
CA ASP A 386 -23.57 -11.23 35.70
C ASP A 386 -24.31 -10.41 36.76
N PRO A 387 -25.65 -10.20 36.64
CA PRO A 387 -26.42 -9.30 37.51
C PRO A 387 -26.60 -9.80 38.95
N LEU A 388 -25.98 -10.94 39.29
CA LEU A 388 -25.95 -11.48 40.64
C LEU A 388 -24.60 -11.28 41.32
N LYS A 389 -23.63 -10.66 40.65
CA LYS A 389 -22.25 -10.60 41.09
C LYS A 389 -21.59 -9.26 40.78
N TYR A 390 -21.43 -8.48 41.86
CA TYR A 390 -20.82 -7.15 41.88
C TYR A 390 -19.55 -6.94 41.03
N ASP A 391 -18.71 -7.97 40.81
CA ASP A 391 -17.44 -7.87 40.10
C ASP A 391 -17.25 -9.01 39.07
N SER A 392 -18.23 -9.24 38.21
CA SER A 392 -18.22 -10.33 37.23
C SER A 392 -17.22 -10.12 36.09
N ALA A 393 -17.07 -8.90 35.58
CA ALA A 393 -16.16 -8.53 34.51
C ALA A 393 -14.70 -8.47 35.00
N THR A 394 -14.44 -7.70 36.06
CA THR A 394 -13.09 -7.50 36.60
C THR A 394 -13.04 -7.70 38.12
N PRO A 395 -12.31 -8.71 38.63
CA PRO A 395 -12.27 -8.99 40.07
C PRO A 395 -11.85 -7.78 40.93
N GLY A 396 -12.73 -7.36 41.84
CA GLY A 396 -12.53 -6.24 42.76
C GLY A 396 -12.89 -4.85 42.23
N ILE A 397 -13.41 -4.73 41.02
CA ILE A 397 -13.96 -3.50 40.42
C ILE A 397 -15.45 -3.79 40.14
N SER A 398 -16.36 -2.84 40.37
CA SER A 398 -17.75 -3.06 39.97
C SER A 398 -17.87 -3.21 38.47
N ASP A 399 -18.84 -3.96 37.97
CA ASP A 399 -19.06 -4.08 36.53
C ASP A 399 -19.44 -2.74 35.91
N ALA A 400 -20.07 -1.83 36.67
CA ALA A 400 -20.23 -0.44 36.27
C ALA A 400 -18.90 0.32 36.01
N ASP A 401 -17.90 0.12 36.87
CA ASP A 401 -16.59 0.81 36.82
C ASP A 401 -15.54 0.03 36.02
N ALA A 402 -15.88 -1.19 35.55
CA ALA A 402 -15.01 -2.01 34.73
C ALA A 402 -14.91 -1.43 33.31
N ASP A 403 -13.79 -1.73 32.66
CA ASP A 403 -13.47 -1.37 31.27
C ASP A 403 -13.37 -2.70 30.52
N SER A 404 -14.50 -3.14 29.95
CA SER A 404 -14.66 -4.50 29.44
C SER A 404 -13.88 -4.74 28.15
N ASP A 405 -13.76 -3.72 27.30
CA ASP A 405 -13.08 -3.79 26.00
C ASP A 405 -11.64 -3.24 26.02
N ASN A 406 -11.25 -2.55 27.11
CA ASN A 406 -9.94 -1.97 27.38
C ASN A 406 -9.58 -0.78 26.48
N ASP A 407 -10.56 0.02 26.07
CA ASP A 407 -10.36 1.25 25.31
C ASP A 407 -10.02 2.47 26.21
N GLY A 408 -10.31 2.38 27.51
CA GLY A 408 -10.07 3.41 28.51
C GLY A 408 -11.33 4.10 29.06
N LEU A 409 -12.52 3.79 28.55
CA LEU A 409 -13.81 4.13 29.15
C LEU A 409 -14.28 3.01 30.09
N SER A 410 -15.15 3.37 31.03
CA SER A 410 -15.84 2.37 31.87
C SER A 410 -17.19 2.02 31.28
N ASN A 411 -17.70 0.81 31.51
CA ASN A 411 -19.01 0.35 31.05
C ASN A 411 -20.14 1.37 31.30
N ILE A 412 -20.21 1.97 32.50
CA ILE A 412 -21.24 2.98 32.81
C ILE A 412 -21.10 4.27 31.99
N ARG A 413 -19.88 4.62 31.58
CA ARG A 413 -19.58 5.80 30.77
C ARG A 413 -19.97 5.56 29.32
N GLU A 414 -19.69 4.38 28.79
CA GLU A 414 -20.08 3.96 27.44
C GLU A 414 -21.60 3.90 27.30
N ILE A 415 -22.30 3.29 28.27
CA ILE A 415 -23.77 3.30 28.34
C ILE A 415 -24.33 4.73 28.34
N GLN A 416 -23.66 5.69 29.00
CA GLN A 416 -24.08 7.10 29.01
C GLN A 416 -23.86 7.81 27.68
N LEU A 417 -22.83 7.39 26.92
CA LEU A 417 -22.52 7.89 25.58
C LEU A 417 -23.37 7.19 24.51
N GLY A 418 -23.93 6.02 24.83
CA GLY A 418 -24.66 5.17 23.89
C GLY A 418 -23.76 4.27 23.05
N THR A 419 -22.47 4.18 23.42
CA THR A 419 -21.48 3.33 22.77
C THR A 419 -21.53 1.88 23.30
N ASP A 420 -20.87 0.95 22.61
CA ASP A 420 -20.93 -0.48 22.91
C ASP A 420 -19.77 -0.91 23.81
N ALA A 421 -20.06 -1.18 25.09
CA ALA A 421 -19.08 -1.53 26.12
C ALA A 421 -18.23 -2.79 25.85
N ALA A 422 -18.53 -3.53 24.79
CA ALA A 422 -17.76 -4.68 24.35
C ALA A 422 -16.89 -4.40 23.11
N ARG A 423 -16.89 -3.17 22.58
CA ARG A 423 -16.22 -2.79 21.34
C ARG A 423 -15.48 -1.46 21.50
N THR A 424 -14.15 -1.56 21.42
CA THR A 424 -13.26 -0.39 21.57
C THR A 424 -13.48 0.73 20.56
N ASP A 425 -14.17 0.45 19.46
CA ASP A 425 -14.47 1.35 18.35
C ASP A 425 -15.90 1.00 17.89
N THR A 426 -16.85 1.81 18.33
CA THR A 426 -18.27 1.52 18.17
C THR A 426 -18.74 1.71 16.73
N ASP A 427 -18.30 2.77 16.05
CA ASP A 427 -18.74 3.12 14.70
C ASP A 427 -17.86 2.56 13.57
N GLY A 428 -16.67 2.08 13.90
CA GLY A 428 -15.78 1.33 13.03
C GLY A 428 -14.88 2.18 12.13
N ASP A 429 -14.65 3.45 12.46
CA ASP A 429 -13.78 4.35 11.71
C ASP A 429 -12.28 4.16 12.02
N GLY A 430 -11.98 3.46 13.14
CA GLY A 430 -10.65 3.11 13.60
C GLY A 430 -10.06 4.02 14.70
N LEU A 431 -10.82 5.00 15.21
CA LEU A 431 -10.58 5.65 16.50
C LEU A 431 -11.28 4.87 17.61
N THR A 432 -10.76 4.94 18.84
CA THR A 432 -11.50 4.36 19.97
C THR A 432 -12.51 5.33 20.55
N ASP A 433 -13.59 4.84 21.15
CA ASP A 433 -14.63 5.68 21.76
C ASP A 433 -14.01 6.67 22.80
N TYR A 434 -12.99 6.22 23.53
CA TYR A 434 -12.16 7.07 24.40
C TYR A 434 -11.43 8.19 23.64
N GLU A 435 -10.78 7.89 22.51
CA GLU A 435 -10.04 8.87 21.72
C GLU A 435 -10.97 9.93 21.14
N GLU A 436 -12.10 9.50 20.60
CA GLU A 436 -13.10 10.39 20.03
C GLU A 436 -13.68 11.34 21.08
N THR A 437 -14.04 10.82 22.25
CA THR A 437 -14.73 11.62 23.27
C THR A 437 -13.79 12.48 24.13
N GLU A 438 -12.61 11.98 24.50
CA GLU A 438 -11.72 12.64 25.46
C GLU A 438 -10.51 13.33 24.79
N ILE A 439 -10.18 13.01 23.53
CA ILE A 439 -9.05 13.61 22.79
C ILE A 439 -9.53 14.52 21.67
N TYR A 440 -10.33 14.01 20.73
CA TYR A 440 -10.65 14.73 19.48
C TYR A 440 -11.97 15.51 19.54
N GLY A 441 -12.91 15.08 20.37
CA GLY A 441 -14.24 15.68 20.52
C GLY A 441 -15.23 15.32 19.41
N THR A 442 -14.99 14.22 18.71
CA THR A 442 -15.85 13.62 17.66
C THR A 442 -16.99 12.79 18.29
N ASP A 443 -17.95 12.37 17.47
CA ASP A 443 -19.11 11.58 17.90
C ASP A 443 -18.84 10.08 17.70
N PRO A 444 -18.63 9.27 18.76
CA PRO A 444 -18.23 7.86 18.68
C PRO A 444 -19.29 6.90 18.12
N LEU A 445 -20.39 7.45 17.62
CA LEU A 445 -21.48 6.73 16.97
C LEU A 445 -21.59 7.10 15.49
N ASN A 446 -20.68 7.92 14.98
CA ASN A 446 -20.73 8.47 13.64
C ASN A 446 -19.31 8.58 13.06
N PRO A 447 -18.95 7.71 12.10
CA PRO A 447 -17.58 7.58 11.61
C PRO A 447 -17.07 8.81 10.83
N ASP A 448 -17.95 9.79 10.58
CA ASP A 448 -17.70 11.07 9.91
C ASP A 448 -18.54 12.14 10.62
N THR A 449 -17.95 12.75 11.67
CA THR A 449 -18.68 13.61 12.61
C THR A 449 -19.27 14.84 11.93
N ASP A 450 -18.57 15.43 10.97
CA ASP A 450 -19.01 16.64 10.28
C ASP A 450 -19.73 16.42 8.94
N ASN A 451 -19.87 15.15 8.53
CA ASN A 451 -20.62 14.64 7.39
C ASN A 451 -20.10 15.15 6.05
N ASP A 452 -18.78 15.20 5.89
CA ASP A 452 -18.12 15.68 4.69
C ASP A 452 -17.55 14.58 3.78
N THR A 453 -17.83 13.31 4.12
CA THR A 453 -17.47 12.06 3.43
C THR A 453 -16.07 11.51 3.73
N ILE A 454 -15.28 12.20 4.54
CA ILE A 454 -14.01 11.68 5.08
C ILE A 454 -14.26 11.18 6.51
N SER A 455 -13.65 10.06 6.90
CA SER A 455 -13.78 9.60 8.28
C SER A 455 -12.93 10.42 9.25
N ASP A 456 -13.38 10.53 10.50
CA ASP A 456 -12.72 11.35 11.52
C ASP A 456 -11.25 10.95 11.69
N ARG A 457 -10.98 9.63 11.70
CA ARG A 457 -9.61 9.09 11.71
C ARG A 457 -8.75 9.57 10.56
N ASP A 458 -9.27 9.51 9.33
CA ASP A 458 -8.52 9.82 8.13
C ASP A 458 -8.23 11.33 8.04
N GLU A 459 -9.15 12.17 8.52
CA GLU A 459 -8.90 13.60 8.69
C GLU A 459 -7.77 13.89 9.66
N ILE A 460 -7.73 13.22 10.82
CA ILE A 460 -6.65 13.40 11.80
C ILE A 460 -5.30 13.02 11.21
N LEU A 461 -5.23 11.91 10.45
CA LEU A 461 -4.01 11.46 9.77
C LEU A 461 -3.60 12.39 8.62
N ALA A 462 -4.58 12.98 7.93
CA ALA A 462 -4.41 14.02 6.93
C ALA A 462 -4.02 15.39 7.52
N GLY A 463 -4.19 15.58 8.84
CA GLY A 463 -3.98 16.87 9.52
C GLY A 463 -5.11 17.88 9.32
N LEU A 464 -6.28 17.39 8.93
CA LEU A 464 -7.55 18.12 8.83
C LEU A 464 -8.25 18.17 10.19
N ASN A 465 -9.42 18.80 10.26
CA ASN A 465 -10.15 18.97 11.51
C ASN A 465 -11.51 18.27 11.44
N PRO A 466 -11.70 17.13 12.16
CA PRO A 466 -12.87 16.27 12.03
C PRO A 466 -14.19 16.82 12.58
N LEU A 467 -14.22 18.13 12.83
CA LEU A 467 -15.38 18.86 13.34
C LEU A 467 -15.74 20.03 12.41
N ASN A 468 -15.11 20.11 11.24
CA ASN A 468 -15.25 21.19 10.30
C ASN A 468 -15.10 20.68 8.86
N PRO A 469 -16.20 20.68 8.09
CA PRO A 469 -16.29 19.99 6.79
C PRO A 469 -15.57 20.73 5.65
N SER A 470 -14.65 21.66 5.99
CA SER A 470 -13.95 22.48 5.00
C SER A 470 -12.69 23.17 5.53
N THR A 471 -11.61 23.08 4.77
CA THR A 471 -10.31 23.66 5.03
C THR A 471 -10.06 24.81 4.07
N ASN A 472 -9.81 26.00 4.62
CA ASN A 472 -9.63 27.25 3.86
C ASN A 472 -10.82 27.60 2.92
N GLY A 473 -12.01 27.09 3.20
CA GLY A 473 -13.23 27.35 2.42
C GLY A 473 -13.42 26.42 1.22
N VAL A 474 -12.67 25.33 1.14
CA VAL A 474 -12.86 24.21 0.22
C VAL A 474 -13.36 23.02 1.04
N PRO A 475 -14.39 22.27 0.62
CA PRO A 475 -14.80 21.03 1.30
C PRO A 475 -13.63 20.05 1.43
N ASP A 476 -13.49 19.33 2.54
CA ASP A 476 -12.26 18.53 2.72
C ASP A 476 -12.19 17.33 1.77
N ALA A 477 -13.34 16.78 1.36
CA ALA A 477 -13.45 15.82 0.24
C ALA A 477 -12.90 16.34 -1.10
N GLU A 478 -12.78 17.66 -1.27
CA GLU A 478 -12.18 18.29 -2.45
C GLU A 478 -10.80 18.90 -2.19
N TYR A 479 -10.36 18.93 -0.93
CA TYR A 479 -9.11 19.56 -0.53
C TYR A 479 -7.93 18.61 -0.75
N THR A 480 -7.17 18.87 -1.81
CA THR A 480 -5.99 18.06 -2.16
C THR A 480 -4.72 18.59 -1.50
N PHE A 481 -3.86 17.68 -1.05
CA PHE A 481 -2.54 18.02 -0.51
C PHE A 481 -1.54 16.89 -0.76
N ALA A 482 -0.25 17.24 -0.75
CA ALA A 482 0.82 16.31 -1.05
C ALA A 482 1.11 15.36 0.12
N GLN A 483 1.20 14.08 -0.19
CA GLN A 483 1.44 12.95 0.71
C GLN A 483 2.49 12.02 0.09
N THR A 484 3.23 11.29 0.93
CA THR A 484 4.27 10.35 0.48
C THR A 484 4.04 8.98 1.10
N ILE A 485 3.84 7.98 0.24
CA ILE A 485 3.82 6.57 0.62
C ILE A 485 5.25 6.04 0.49
N SER A 486 5.88 5.91 1.65
CA SER A 486 7.26 5.42 1.75
C SER A 486 7.37 3.99 1.27
N LYS A 487 8.54 3.62 0.75
CA LYS A 487 8.87 2.24 0.36
C LYS A 487 8.73 1.19 1.48
N ASP A 488 8.79 1.64 2.74
CA ASP A 488 8.61 0.79 3.93
C ASP A 488 7.13 0.64 4.35
N SER A 489 6.20 1.29 3.62
CA SER A 489 4.77 1.22 3.90
C SER A 489 4.25 -0.21 3.74
N ASN A 490 3.34 -0.59 4.64
CA ASN A 490 2.66 -1.88 4.58
C ASN A 490 1.80 -2.04 3.31
N VAL A 491 1.38 -0.93 2.68
CA VAL A 491 0.63 -0.95 1.42
C VAL A 491 1.49 -1.49 0.28
N LEU A 492 2.79 -1.21 0.27
CA LEU A 492 3.69 -1.58 -0.82
C LEU A 492 4.40 -2.93 -0.60
N LYS A 493 4.12 -3.63 0.51
CA LYS A 493 4.84 -4.86 0.92
C LYS A 493 4.77 -6.01 -0.10
N GLU A 494 3.76 -6.03 -0.96
CA GLU A 494 3.57 -7.06 -1.98
C GLU A 494 4.51 -6.85 -3.19
N ILE A 495 4.77 -5.59 -3.53
CA ILE A 495 5.73 -5.19 -4.57
C ILE A 495 7.15 -5.18 -4.02
N ASN A 496 7.36 -4.58 -2.86
CA ASN A 496 8.68 -4.40 -2.23
C ASN A 496 9.13 -5.65 -1.49
N THR A 497 9.36 -6.72 -2.23
CA THR A 497 9.87 -8.00 -1.71
C THR A 497 11.37 -8.13 -1.92
N ASP A 498 12.05 -8.94 -1.10
CA ASP A 498 13.52 -9.15 -1.16
C ASP A 498 14.03 -9.61 -2.55
N ASP A 499 13.14 -10.17 -3.37
CA ASP A 499 13.40 -10.69 -4.71
C ASP A 499 13.02 -9.71 -5.85
N ASN A 500 12.34 -8.59 -5.54
CA ASN A 500 12.05 -7.56 -6.54
C ASN A 500 13.31 -6.68 -6.76
N PRO A 501 13.78 -6.49 -7.99
CA PRO A 501 15.03 -5.76 -8.27
C PRO A 501 14.97 -4.24 -8.01
N TYR A 502 13.79 -3.71 -7.66
CA TYR A 502 13.58 -2.30 -7.35
C TYR A 502 12.70 -2.14 -6.11
N GLU A 503 12.76 -0.95 -5.50
CA GLU A 503 11.86 -0.53 -4.42
C GLU A 503 10.90 0.55 -4.92
N LEU A 504 9.60 0.30 -4.83
CA LEU A 504 8.52 1.21 -5.18
C LEU A 504 8.27 2.21 -4.04
N SER A 505 8.03 3.47 -4.39
CA SER A 505 7.44 4.49 -3.52
C SER A 505 6.53 5.38 -4.35
N ILE A 506 5.55 6.04 -3.72
CA ILE A 506 4.56 6.86 -4.42
C ILE A 506 4.43 8.19 -3.69
N ASP A 507 4.61 9.30 -4.41
CA ASP A 507 4.11 10.60 -3.92
C ASP A 507 2.75 10.86 -4.56
N ILE A 508 1.79 11.39 -3.82
CA ILE A 508 0.44 11.62 -4.31
C ILE A 508 -0.10 12.93 -3.75
N THR A 509 -0.71 13.74 -4.61
CA THR A 509 -1.48 14.93 -4.25
C THR A 509 -2.94 14.60 -4.51
N ALA A 510 -3.67 14.33 -3.44
CA ALA A 510 -5.05 13.85 -3.52
C ALA A 510 -5.84 14.30 -2.29
N ALA A 511 -7.17 14.14 -2.38
CA ALA A 511 -8.09 14.36 -1.28
C ALA A 511 -8.18 13.14 -0.37
N GLY A 512 -8.28 13.36 0.94
CA GLY A 512 -8.29 12.32 1.97
C GLY A 512 -6.90 11.72 2.27
N TYR A 513 -6.86 10.74 3.17
CA TYR A 513 -5.61 10.11 3.62
C TYR A 513 -5.16 8.99 2.66
N ALA A 514 -4.14 9.27 1.86
CA ALA A 514 -3.77 8.40 0.75
C ALA A 514 -3.30 7.01 1.18
N GLU A 515 -2.46 6.90 2.21
CA GLU A 515 -1.94 5.59 2.66
C GLU A 515 -3.01 4.70 3.30
N GLY A 516 -4.14 5.27 3.74
CA GLY A 516 -5.28 4.50 4.28
C GLY A 516 -6.17 3.90 3.19
N SER A 517 -6.32 4.59 2.05
CA SER A 517 -7.29 4.22 1.01
C SER A 517 -6.65 3.73 -0.31
N ILE A 518 -5.34 3.89 -0.50
CA ILE A 518 -4.66 3.41 -1.70
C ILE A 518 -4.42 1.91 -1.65
N GLU A 519 -4.78 1.22 -2.73
CA GLU A 519 -4.51 -0.19 -2.91
C GLU A 519 -3.38 -0.35 -3.92
N VAL A 520 -2.32 -1.07 -3.52
CA VAL A 520 -1.20 -1.39 -4.40
C VAL A 520 -0.88 -2.88 -4.30
N GLU A 521 -0.98 -3.58 -5.43
CA GLU A 521 -0.76 -5.03 -5.51
C GLU A 521 0.05 -5.42 -6.76
N GLU A 522 0.52 -6.67 -6.81
CA GLU A 522 1.12 -7.19 -8.04
C GLU A 522 0.03 -7.32 -9.11
N SER A 523 0.20 -6.61 -10.22
CA SER A 523 -0.79 -6.58 -11.29
C SER A 523 -1.10 -8.00 -11.79
N GLY A 524 -2.38 -8.31 -12.00
CA GLY A 524 -2.81 -9.55 -12.64
C GLY A 524 -2.26 -9.72 -14.07
N TYR A 525 -1.82 -8.62 -14.68
CA TYR A 525 -1.14 -8.63 -15.97
C TYR A 525 0.33 -9.05 -15.87
N SER A 526 0.95 -9.01 -14.68
CA SER A 526 2.38 -9.32 -14.46
C SER A 526 2.78 -10.65 -15.09
N SER A 527 1.97 -11.70 -14.92
CA SER A 527 2.26 -13.03 -15.51
C SER A 527 2.16 -13.08 -17.04
N ALA A 528 1.35 -12.20 -17.64
CA ALA A 528 1.08 -12.19 -19.07
C ALA A 528 1.99 -11.21 -19.84
N ILE A 529 2.57 -10.22 -19.14
CA ILE A 529 3.64 -9.35 -19.67
C ILE A 529 5.04 -9.81 -19.27
N ALA A 530 5.18 -10.75 -18.33
CA ALA A 530 6.46 -11.28 -17.87
C ALA A 530 7.34 -11.77 -19.03
N ASN A 531 8.42 -11.03 -19.27
CA ASN A 531 9.47 -11.34 -20.22
C ASN A 531 10.79 -10.76 -19.70
N ASP A 532 11.93 -11.18 -20.25
CA ASP A 532 13.27 -10.69 -19.91
C ASP A 532 13.37 -9.15 -19.99
N MET A 533 12.52 -8.55 -20.83
CA MET A 533 12.42 -7.10 -21.06
C MET A 533 11.75 -6.33 -19.92
N ILE A 534 11.00 -6.96 -19.01
CA ILE A 534 10.33 -6.28 -17.89
C ILE A 534 11.12 -6.53 -16.62
N LEU A 535 11.53 -5.43 -15.97
CA LEU A 535 12.30 -5.50 -14.74
C LEU A 535 11.38 -5.61 -13.54
N GLY A 536 11.42 -6.75 -12.85
CA GLY A 536 10.69 -6.97 -11.61
C GLY A 536 9.19 -7.21 -11.81
N LYS A 537 8.41 -6.93 -10.75
CA LYS A 537 6.95 -7.04 -10.77
C LYS A 537 6.32 -5.84 -11.50
N ALA A 538 5.07 -5.94 -11.93
CA ALA A 538 4.29 -4.77 -12.34
C ALA A 538 3.36 -4.38 -11.20
N ALA A 539 3.32 -3.09 -10.87
CA ALA A 539 2.51 -2.57 -9.77
C ALA A 539 1.16 -2.09 -10.30
N GLU A 540 0.07 -2.65 -9.80
CA GLU A 540 -1.28 -2.12 -9.98
C GLU A 540 -1.56 -1.12 -8.86
N ILE A 541 -1.90 0.12 -9.21
CA ILE A 541 -2.22 1.18 -8.25
C ILE A 541 -3.68 1.54 -8.42
N ARG A 542 -4.45 1.54 -7.32
CA ARG A 542 -5.87 1.94 -7.29
C ARG A 542 -6.11 2.95 -6.19
N TYR A 543 -6.88 3.98 -6.53
CA TYR A 543 -7.25 5.04 -5.61
C TYR A 543 -8.56 5.66 -6.08
N SER A 544 -9.53 5.78 -5.17
CA SER A 544 -10.91 6.16 -5.50
C SER A 544 -11.20 7.65 -5.31
N ASN A 545 -10.42 8.34 -4.49
CA ASN A 545 -10.64 9.76 -4.21
C ASN A 545 -10.04 10.63 -5.32
N ARG A 546 -10.50 11.89 -5.37
CA ARG A 546 -9.96 12.89 -6.29
C ARG A 546 -8.44 12.98 -6.17
N THR A 547 -7.78 12.86 -7.32
CA THR A 547 -6.33 12.91 -7.43
C THR A 547 -5.93 14.01 -8.39
N ASP A 548 -5.06 14.91 -7.93
CA ASP A 548 -4.50 15.96 -8.79
C ASP A 548 -3.14 15.53 -9.37
N ARG A 549 -2.38 14.68 -8.66
CA ARG A 549 -1.08 14.15 -9.13
C ARG A 549 -0.68 12.88 -8.39
N ILE A 550 -0.06 11.96 -9.09
CA ILE A 550 0.61 10.74 -8.62
C ILE A 550 2.00 10.74 -9.24
N THR A 551 3.02 10.50 -8.42
CA THR A 551 4.39 10.27 -8.85
C THR A 551 4.79 8.86 -8.46
N VAL A 552 4.89 7.97 -9.44
CA VAL A 552 5.28 6.56 -9.23
C VAL A 552 6.79 6.44 -9.34
N LYS A 553 7.47 6.01 -8.27
CA LYS A 553 8.94 6.02 -8.16
C LYS A 553 9.52 4.63 -7.98
N PHE A 554 10.42 4.22 -8.87
CA PHE A 554 11.16 2.97 -8.84
C PHE A 554 12.63 3.26 -8.47
N SER A 555 13.06 2.82 -7.29
CA SER A 555 14.41 3.07 -6.76
C SER A 555 15.30 1.82 -6.79
N ASN A 556 16.62 2.01 -6.64
CA ASN A 556 17.66 0.98 -6.76
C ASN A 556 17.83 0.39 -8.17
N VAL A 557 17.44 1.15 -9.20
CA VAL A 557 17.52 0.71 -10.60
C VAL A 557 18.70 1.39 -11.30
N SER A 558 19.56 0.59 -11.95
CA SER A 558 20.66 1.09 -12.76
C SER A 558 20.22 1.24 -14.22
N TYR A 559 20.00 2.46 -14.68
CA TYR A 559 19.52 2.78 -16.03
C TYR A 559 20.63 3.18 -17.03
N GLU A 560 21.90 2.97 -16.70
CA GLU A 560 23.00 3.13 -17.67
C GLU A 560 22.92 2.08 -18.79
N SER A 561 23.05 2.54 -20.03
CA SER A 561 23.12 1.71 -21.24
C SER A 561 24.35 0.78 -21.21
N SER A 562 24.17 -0.48 -21.60
CA SER A 562 25.27 -1.44 -21.77
C SER A 562 25.92 -1.36 -23.16
N LYS A 563 25.23 -0.76 -24.13
CA LYS A 563 25.64 -0.61 -25.53
C LYS A 563 26.00 0.83 -25.88
N ALA A 564 27.27 1.15 -25.75
CA ALA A 564 27.85 2.48 -26.02
C ALA A 564 27.81 2.99 -27.48
N GLU A 565 26.93 2.50 -28.37
CA GLU A 565 27.00 2.77 -29.83
C GLU A 565 25.76 3.42 -30.48
N ASN A 566 24.68 3.76 -29.75
CA ASN A 566 23.49 4.39 -30.37
C ASN A 566 23.55 5.93 -30.50
N ASP A 567 24.71 6.56 -30.32
CA ASP A 567 24.90 8.04 -30.30
C ASP A 567 24.75 8.76 -31.66
N SER A 568 24.33 8.08 -32.74
CA SER A 568 24.19 8.74 -34.05
C SER A 568 22.98 8.32 -34.88
N GLY A 569 21.85 8.03 -34.24
CA GLY A 569 20.57 7.72 -34.87
C GLY A 569 19.40 8.53 -34.31
N ALA A 570 18.18 8.31 -34.79
CA ALA A 570 16.98 8.96 -34.24
C ALA A 570 16.56 8.49 -32.84
N PHE A 571 17.35 7.60 -32.23
CA PHE A 571 17.15 7.00 -30.92
C PHE A 571 18.39 7.17 -30.02
N ALA A 572 19.27 8.13 -30.33
CA ALA A 572 20.39 8.45 -29.46
C ALA A 572 19.90 8.79 -28.04
N GLY A 573 20.69 8.43 -27.02
CA GLY A 573 20.47 8.64 -25.59
C GLY A 573 19.12 8.23 -24.96
N ILE A 574 18.42 7.27 -25.54
CA ILE A 574 17.41 6.49 -24.80
C ILE A 574 18.12 5.79 -23.61
N LYS A 575 17.65 6.04 -22.39
CA LYS A 575 18.14 5.37 -21.18
C LYS A 575 17.62 3.93 -21.12
N ARG A 576 18.34 3.04 -20.43
CA ARG A 576 18.08 1.60 -20.49
C ARG A 576 16.69 1.20 -19.98
N PHE A 577 16.17 1.84 -18.93
CA PHE A 577 14.86 1.50 -18.37
C PHE A 577 13.89 2.67 -18.52
N ASN A 578 12.69 2.41 -19.03
CA ASN A 578 11.58 3.37 -19.11
C ASN A 578 10.35 2.83 -18.36
N ILE A 579 9.52 3.73 -17.84
CA ILE A 579 8.26 3.36 -17.22
C ILE A 579 7.20 3.21 -18.31
N PHE A 580 6.47 2.11 -18.24
CA PHE A 580 5.32 1.87 -19.07
C PHE A 580 4.09 1.73 -18.19
N ARG A 581 2.98 2.24 -18.71
CA ARG A 581 1.65 2.02 -18.14
C ARG A 581 0.87 1.10 -19.05
N TYR A 582 0.12 0.18 -18.47
CA TYR A 582 -0.82 -0.62 -19.23
C TYR A 582 -2.12 0.16 -19.39
N PHE A 583 -2.51 0.35 -20.64
CA PHE A 583 -3.73 1.01 -21.05
C PHE A 583 -4.75 -0.07 -21.40
N GLU A 584 -5.66 -0.36 -20.46
CA GLU A 584 -6.71 -1.36 -20.62
C GLU A 584 -7.58 -1.10 -21.86
N GLU A 585 -7.76 0.18 -22.18
CA GLU A 585 -8.60 0.70 -23.26
C GLU A 585 -8.15 0.20 -24.63
N VAL A 586 -6.83 0.12 -24.82
CA VAL A 586 -6.20 -0.38 -26.05
C VAL A 586 -5.60 -1.77 -25.88
N ASN A 587 -5.66 -2.32 -24.66
CA ASN A 587 -5.03 -3.57 -24.25
C ASN A 587 -3.56 -3.59 -24.72
N MET A 588 -2.83 -2.56 -24.31
CA MET A 588 -1.43 -2.36 -24.65
C MET A 588 -0.68 -1.74 -23.48
N LEU A 589 0.53 -2.24 -23.28
CA LEU A 589 1.53 -1.55 -22.48
C LEU A 589 2.11 -0.43 -23.36
N LEU A 590 2.17 0.81 -22.88
CA LEU A 590 2.73 1.96 -23.62
C LEU A 590 3.68 2.75 -22.72
N PRO A 591 4.77 3.32 -23.27
CA PRO A 591 5.69 4.14 -22.50
C PRO A 591 4.97 5.41 -22.02
N VAL A 592 5.23 5.80 -20.77
CA VAL A 592 4.80 7.08 -20.20
C VAL A 592 6.01 7.97 -19.99
N GLU A 593 5.79 9.27 -19.80
CA GLU A 593 6.87 10.24 -19.57
C GLU A 593 7.69 9.82 -18.33
N THR A 594 8.95 9.46 -18.57
CA THR A 594 9.82 8.88 -17.56
C THR A 594 10.96 9.83 -17.23
N TYR A 595 11.13 10.10 -15.95
CA TYR A 595 12.15 10.97 -15.38
C TYR A 595 13.20 10.16 -14.61
N TYR A 596 14.41 10.70 -14.50
CA TYR A 596 15.55 10.03 -13.89
C TYR A 596 16.20 10.93 -12.84
N ASP A 597 16.23 10.49 -11.59
CA ASP A 597 17.04 11.10 -10.54
C ASP A 597 18.37 10.34 -10.43
N GLU A 598 19.43 10.94 -10.98
CA GLU A 598 20.75 10.32 -11.00
C GLU A 598 21.47 10.32 -9.65
N ALA A 599 21.08 11.19 -8.72
CA ALA A 599 21.66 11.23 -7.40
C ALA A 599 21.13 10.07 -6.53
N SER A 600 19.84 9.75 -6.67
CA SER A 600 19.19 8.68 -5.89
C SER A 600 19.17 7.32 -6.61
N GLY A 601 19.37 7.29 -7.94
CA GLY A 601 19.17 6.08 -8.73
C GLY A 601 17.69 5.70 -8.83
N THR A 602 16.81 6.71 -8.93
CA THR A 602 15.36 6.55 -8.99
C THR A 602 14.84 6.91 -10.39
N ILE A 603 13.95 6.08 -10.91
CA ILE A 603 13.21 6.32 -12.16
C ILE A 603 11.76 6.60 -11.77
N TYR A 604 11.14 7.65 -12.30
CA TYR A 604 9.76 7.99 -11.91
C TYR A 604 8.92 8.58 -13.04
N THR A 605 7.59 8.53 -12.89
CA THR A 605 6.62 9.15 -13.81
C THR A 605 5.65 10.00 -12.99
N ASP A 606 5.25 11.13 -13.54
CA ASP A 606 4.15 11.95 -13.04
C ASP A 606 2.89 11.68 -13.86
N THR A 607 1.76 11.52 -13.19
CA THR A 607 0.47 11.14 -13.81
C THR A 607 -0.66 11.49 -12.86
N ASP A 608 -1.86 11.76 -13.33
CA ASP A 608 -3.09 11.83 -12.52
C ASP A 608 -3.89 10.52 -12.56
N MET A 609 -3.42 9.54 -13.33
CA MET A 609 -4.11 8.27 -13.57
C MET A 609 -3.58 7.12 -12.71
N THR A 610 -4.50 6.31 -12.21
CA THR A 610 -4.24 5.00 -11.61
C THR A 610 -4.01 3.92 -12.69
N GLY A 611 -3.69 2.69 -12.28
CA GLY A 611 -3.52 1.53 -13.17
C GLY A 611 -2.19 0.78 -13.01
N THR A 612 -1.87 -0.08 -13.98
CA THR A 612 -0.67 -0.93 -13.93
C THR A 612 0.55 -0.20 -14.50
N TYR A 613 1.63 -0.13 -13.72
CA TYR A 613 2.93 0.43 -14.09
C TYR A 613 4.06 -0.61 -13.99
N CYS A 614 5.00 -0.58 -14.93
CA CYS A 614 6.20 -1.43 -14.89
C CYS A 614 7.42 -0.75 -15.54
N LEU A 615 8.61 -1.28 -15.25
CA LEU A 615 9.86 -0.86 -15.89
C LEU A 615 10.22 -1.80 -17.05
N VAL A 616 10.48 -1.23 -18.22
CA VAL A 616 10.86 -1.96 -19.43
C VAL A 616 12.30 -1.63 -19.83
N ASP A 617 13.11 -2.66 -20.08
CA ASP A 617 14.45 -2.58 -20.66
C ASP A 617 14.34 -2.22 -22.14
N MET A 618 14.62 -0.95 -22.45
CA MET A 618 14.58 -0.38 -23.79
C MET A 618 15.65 -0.95 -24.71
N GLU A 619 16.79 -1.43 -24.20
CA GLU A 619 17.81 -2.06 -25.05
C GLU A 619 17.33 -3.41 -25.55
N GLU A 620 16.80 -4.24 -24.65
CA GLU A 620 16.21 -5.54 -25.01
C GLU A 620 14.96 -5.35 -25.87
N TRP A 621 14.18 -4.31 -25.59
CA TRP A 621 13.02 -3.94 -26.38
C TRP A 621 13.36 -3.50 -27.80
N LEU A 622 14.36 -2.65 -27.96
CA LEU A 622 14.85 -2.23 -29.27
C LEU A 622 15.56 -3.37 -30.01
N ASP A 623 16.33 -4.22 -29.33
CA ASP A 623 16.98 -5.40 -29.93
C ASP A 623 15.99 -6.43 -30.46
N ALA A 624 14.91 -6.67 -29.71
CA ALA A 624 13.85 -7.59 -30.11
C ALA A 624 13.15 -7.13 -31.40
N ILE A 625 13.03 -5.82 -31.60
CA ILE A 625 12.38 -5.25 -32.79
C ILE A 625 13.37 -4.84 -33.90
N MET A 626 14.67 -4.69 -33.59
CA MET A 626 15.75 -4.29 -34.52
C MET A 626 17.00 -5.18 -34.38
N PRO A 627 16.96 -6.47 -34.77
CA PRO A 627 18.11 -7.36 -34.59
C PRO A 627 19.28 -6.96 -35.50
N GLU A 628 20.31 -6.36 -34.92
CA GLU A 628 21.60 -6.19 -35.58
C GLU A 628 22.28 -7.55 -35.77
N ASN A 629 22.48 -7.93 -37.03
CA ASN A 629 23.08 -9.17 -37.51
C ASN A 629 22.10 -10.33 -37.69
N GLY A 630 21.65 -10.49 -38.95
CA GLY A 630 21.10 -11.75 -39.42
C GLY A 630 22.09 -12.90 -39.19
N GLY A 631 21.84 -13.70 -38.16
CA GLY A 631 22.63 -14.90 -37.90
C GLY A 631 22.59 -15.44 -36.47
N SER A 632 21.42 -15.86 -35.98
CA SER A 632 21.32 -16.99 -35.04
C SER A 632 19.87 -17.46 -34.96
N GLU A 633 19.62 -18.73 -35.25
CA GLU A 633 18.36 -19.40 -34.94
C GLU A 633 18.25 -19.53 -33.40
N THR A 634 17.53 -18.61 -32.75
CA THR A 634 16.89 -18.92 -31.46
C THR A 634 15.44 -19.28 -31.74
N SER A 635 15.15 -20.54 -31.50
CA SER A 635 13.83 -21.13 -31.59
C SER A 635 12.96 -20.69 -30.41
N GLY A 636 11.78 -20.14 -30.70
CA GLY A 636 10.61 -20.21 -29.80
C GLY A 636 10.20 -18.90 -29.12
N THR A 637 8.98 -18.48 -29.45
CA THR A 637 7.96 -17.77 -28.64
C THR A 637 8.13 -16.32 -28.16
N ASP A 638 9.31 -15.75 -27.91
CA ASP A 638 9.35 -14.50 -27.10
C ASP A 638 9.71 -13.22 -27.87
N ILE A 639 9.06 -12.95 -29.01
CA ILE A 639 9.13 -11.61 -29.67
C ILE A 639 7.82 -10.86 -29.41
N GLY A 640 7.49 -10.65 -28.14
CA GLY A 640 6.26 -9.98 -27.74
C GLY A 640 6.33 -8.47 -27.96
N VAL A 641 5.86 -7.98 -29.11
CA VAL A 641 5.47 -6.57 -29.23
C VAL A 641 4.18 -6.39 -28.43
N MET A 642 4.30 -5.96 -27.17
CA MET A 642 3.32 -5.28 -26.30
C MET A 642 1.83 -5.48 -26.63
N SER A 643 1.43 -6.75 -26.73
CA SER A 643 0.06 -7.19 -26.95
C SER A 643 -0.14 -8.45 -26.13
N LEU A 644 -0.97 -8.36 -25.09
CA LEU A 644 -1.40 -9.51 -24.32
C LEU A 644 -2.24 -10.45 -25.18
N GLN A 645 -1.70 -11.62 -25.54
CA GLN A 645 -2.55 -12.78 -25.82
C GLN A 645 -3.03 -13.32 -24.47
N ALA A 646 -4.20 -12.89 -24.03
CA ALA A 646 -4.87 -13.55 -22.91
C ALA A 646 -5.28 -14.97 -23.35
N ASP A 647 -4.48 -15.97 -22.99
CA ASP A 647 -4.90 -17.37 -23.00
C ASP A 647 -5.99 -17.54 -21.94
N THR A 648 -7.24 -17.32 -22.37
CA THR A 648 -8.47 -17.44 -21.59
C THR A 648 -8.63 -18.80 -20.84
N GLU A 649 -7.79 -19.80 -21.12
CA GLU A 649 -7.82 -21.11 -20.46
C GLU A 649 -6.96 -21.19 -19.18
N ALA A 650 -5.96 -20.32 -19.00
CA ALA A 650 -5.08 -20.35 -17.81
C ALA A 650 -5.68 -19.64 -16.58
N MET A 651 -6.56 -18.65 -16.78
CA MET A 651 -7.26 -17.93 -15.71
C MET A 651 -8.38 -18.76 -15.04
N ALA A 652 -8.67 -19.97 -15.52
CA ALA A 652 -9.79 -20.79 -15.05
C ALA A 652 -9.43 -21.81 -13.95
N LEU A 653 -8.19 -21.88 -13.47
CA LEU A 653 -7.73 -23.02 -12.66
C LEU A 653 -7.24 -22.76 -11.24
N ASN A 654 -7.21 -21.51 -10.74
CA ASN A 654 -6.95 -21.23 -9.33
C ASN A 654 -7.80 -20.07 -8.81
N GLY A 655 -8.90 -20.40 -8.11
CA GLY A 655 -9.44 -19.62 -6.99
C GLY A 655 -10.13 -18.28 -7.28
N SER A 656 -11.47 -18.29 -7.26
CA SER A 656 -12.41 -17.16 -7.12
C SER A 656 -12.10 -15.86 -7.85
N VAL A 657 -12.71 -15.74 -9.03
CA VAL A 657 -13.09 -14.44 -9.60
C VAL A 657 -14.11 -13.82 -8.64
N THR A 658 -13.74 -12.77 -7.88
CA THR A 658 -14.74 -11.87 -7.30
C THR A 658 -15.45 -11.16 -8.46
N GLU A 659 -16.74 -10.89 -8.31
CA GLU A 659 -17.66 -10.40 -9.35
C GLU A 659 -17.29 -9.04 -10.00
N ALA A 660 -16.09 -8.50 -9.74
CA ALA A 660 -15.57 -7.25 -10.31
C ALA A 660 -14.91 -7.40 -11.70
N ALA A 661 -14.60 -8.62 -12.17
CA ALA A 661 -13.83 -8.83 -13.41
C ALA A 661 -14.67 -9.07 -14.69
N GLN A 662 -15.96 -8.69 -14.72
CA GLN A 662 -16.86 -9.06 -15.83
C GLN A 662 -17.44 -7.94 -16.69
N TYR A 663 -16.98 -6.69 -16.57
CA TYR A 663 -17.41 -5.59 -17.44
C TYR A 663 -16.21 -4.85 -18.05
N ALA A 664 -15.59 -5.49 -19.04
CA ALA A 664 -14.59 -4.87 -19.91
C ALA A 664 -15.28 -3.81 -20.80
N VAL A 665 -15.02 -2.53 -20.54
CA VAL A 665 -15.39 -1.43 -21.45
C VAL A 665 -14.43 -1.49 -22.64
N THR A 666 -14.99 -1.69 -23.83
CA THR A 666 -14.21 -1.74 -25.08
C THR A 666 -14.07 -0.31 -25.59
N LEU A 667 -12.86 0.23 -25.67
CA LEU A 667 -12.59 1.54 -26.27
C LEU A 667 -11.95 1.40 -27.66
N PRO A 668 -12.51 2.00 -28.73
CA PRO A 668 -11.82 2.09 -30.01
C PRO A 668 -10.89 3.31 -30.02
N ALA A 669 -9.57 3.07 -30.00
CA ALA A 669 -8.60 4.02 -30.56
C ALA A 669 -8.83 4.13 -32.08
N GLY A 670 -9.67 5.08 -32.48
CA GLY A 670 -9.88 5.57 -33.83
C GLY A 670 -10.18 7.06 -33.77
N ASP A 671 -9.83 7.81 -34.82
CA ASP A 671 -10.06 9.26 -34.92
C ASP A 671 -11.45 9.65 -34.37
N ILE A 672 -11.50 10.46 -33.31
CA ILE A 672 -12.77 10.96 -32.74
C ILE A 672 -13.44 11.80 -33.83
N GLU A 673 -14.58 11.33 -34.34
CA GLU A 673 -15.33 12.02 -35.40
C GLU A 673 -16.15 13.18 -34.77
N ILE A 674 -15.48 14.30 -34.55
CA ILE A 674 -16.08 15.50 -33.93
C ILE A 674 -16.96 16.21 -34.94
N SER A 675 -18.26 16.23 -34.67
CA SER A 675 -19.25 16.95 -35.46
C SER A 675 -19.47 18.35 -34.87
N GLN A 676 -19.57 19.37 -35.72
CA GLN A 676 -19.72 20.75 -35.24
C GLN A 676 -21.14 21.27 -35.42
N TYR A 677 -21.63 21.98 -34.40
CA TYR A 677 -22.90 22.69 -34.41
C TYR A 677 -22.79 23.98 -33.59
N ASN A 678 -23.31 25.09 -34.13
CA ASN A 678 -23.34 26.41 -33.48
C ASN A 678 -22.02 26.96 -32.89
N GLY A 679 -20.85 26.47 -33.35
CA GLY A 679 -19.54 26.87 -32.82
C GLY A 679 -18.99 25.92 -31.75
N HIS A 680 -19.78 24.91 -31.37
CA HIS A 680 -19.44 23.86 -30.43
C HIS A 680 -19.08 22.58 -31.20
N GLY A 681 -18.22 21.74 -30.61
CA GLY A 681 -17.90 20.39 -31.10
C GLY A 681 -18.65 19.34 -30.31
N TYR A 682 -19.05 18.23 -30.93
CA TYR A 682 -19.78 17.14 -30.29
C TYR A 682 -19.25 15.79 -30.77
N ALA A 683 -19.13 14.84 -29.87
CA ALA A 683 -18.77 13.46 -30.20
C ALA A 683 -19.59 12.48 -29.36
N ILE A 684 -20.06 11.40 -30.01
CA ILE A 684 -20.71 10.27 -29.35
C ILE A 684 -19.64 9.23 -29.04
N PHE A 685 -19.54 8.82 -27.78
CA PHE A 685 -18.70 7.73 -27.37
C PHE A 685 -19.57 6.51 -27.04
N ASP A 686 -19.45 5.47 -27.86
CA ASP A 686 -20.13 4.18 -27.67
C ASP A 686 -19.33 3.32 -26.67
N MET A 687 -19.22 3.83 -25.44
CA MET A 687 -18.55 3.23 -24.30
C MET A 687 -19.49 3.24 -23.09
N ASP A 688 -19.61 2.12 -22.39
CA ASP A 688 -20.44 2.06 -21.18
C ASP A 688 -19.69 2.61 -19.96
N MET A 689 -19.94 3.87 -19.60
CA MET A 689 -19.36 4.57 -18.42
C MET A 689 -20.47 5.05 -17.47
N THR A 690 -20.17 5.15 -16.17
CA THR A 690 -21.05 5.88 -15.24
C THR A 690 -21.08 7.37 -15.61
N TRP A 691 -22.03 8.12 -15.06
CA TRP A 691 -22.15 9.54 -15.39
C TRP A 691 -20.89 10.33 -14.98
N GLU A 692 -20.31 10.01 -13.83
CA GLU A 692 -19.09 10.60 -13.28
C GLU A 692 -17.87 10.22 -14.12
N GLU A 693 -17.73 8.93 -14.48
CA GLU A 693 -16.67 8.45 -15.38
C GLU A 693 -16.73 9.17 -16.74
N ALA A 694 -17.94 9.35 -17.28
CA ALA A 694 -18.16 10.03 -18.55
C ALA A 694 -17.88 11.54 -18.46
N ARG A 695 -18.24 12.19 -17.35
CA ARG A 695 -17.86 13.59 -17.04
C ARG A 695 -16.36 13.74 -17.08
N ASP A 696 -15.65 12.93 -16.30
CA ASP A 696 -14.20 13.04 -16.13
C ASP A 696 -13.49 12.74 -17.46
N TYR A 697 -14.01 11.77 -18.23
CA TYR A 697 -13.51 11.50 -19.57
C TYR A 697 -13.69 12.70 -20.52
N CYS A 698 -14.87 13.31 -20.58
CA CYS A 698 -15.08 14.51 -21.41
C CYS A 698 -14.17 15.68 -20.96
N GLN A 699 -13.98 15.85 -19.65
CA GLN A 699 -13.07 16.85 -19.08
C GLN A 699 -11.61 16.60 -19.46
N SER A 700 -11.15 15.34 -19.45
CA SER A 700 -9.80 14.97 -19.88
C SER A 700 -9.52 15.34 -21.35
N LEU A 701 -10.56 15.37 -22.18
CA LEU A 701 -10.48 15.80 -23.58
C LEU A 701 -10.64 17.32 -23.76
N GLY A 702 -10.71 18.09 -22.67
CA GLY A 702 -10.91 19.53 -22.67
C GLY A 702 -12.33 19.98 -23.03
N GLY A 703 -13.31 19.08 -22.90
CA GLY A 703 -14.74 19.33 -23.08
C GLY A 703 -15.53 19.08 -21.79
N HIS A 704 -16.83 18.84 -21.92
CA HIS A 704 -17.71 18.43 -20.83
C HIS A 704 -18.81 17.50 -21.37
N LEU A 705 -19.55 16.82 -20.50
CA LEU A 705 -20.77 16.13 -20.94
C LEU A 705 -21.74 17.13 -21.59
N VAL A 706 -22.42 16.69 -22.64
CA VAL A 706 -23.22 17.59 -23.50
C VAL A 706 -24.27 18.35 -22.69
N THR A 707 -24.35 19.63 -22.97
CA THR A 707 -25.40 20.53 -22.50
C THR A 707 -26.29 20.90 -23.68
N ILE A 708 -27.59 21.10 -23.43
CA ILE A 708 -28.55 21.33 -24.52
C ILE A 708 -29.41 22.54 -24.21
N GLY A 709 -29.12 23.65 -24.88
CA GLY A 709 -29.81 24.93 -24.73
C GLY A 709 -30.96 25.15 -25.70
N SER A 710 -31.15 24.27 -26.70
CA SER A 710 -32.20 24.45 -27.73
C SER A 710 -32.74 23.15 -28.34
N LEU A 711 -33.94 23.25 -28.94
CA LEU A 711 -34.53 22.13 -29.68
C LEU A 711 -33.70 21.76 -30.92
N GLU A 712 -33.14 22.75 -31.60
CA GLU A 712 -32.33 22.54 -32.79
C GLU A 712 -31.02 21.80 -32.46
N GLU A 713 -30.40 22.10 -31.31
CA GLU A 713 -29.26 21.37 -30.76
C GLU A 713 -29.64 19.95 -30.33
N ASN A 714 -30.76 19.79 -29.63
CA ASN A 714 -31.28 18.47 -29.27
C ASN A 714 -31.48 17.56 -30.49
N MET A 715 -32.02 18.12 -31.58
CA MET A 715 -32.19 17.40 -32.84
C MET A 715 -30.85 17.04 -33.48
N PHE A 716 -29.86 17.93 -33.44
CA PHE A 716 -28.53 17.66 -33.96
C PHE A 716 -27.85 16.51 -33.20
N VAL A 717 -27.88 16.55 -31.86
CA VAL A 717 -27.33 15.49 -30.99
C VAL A 717 -28.04 14.15 -31.23
N ASN A 718 -29.37 14.16 -31.36
CA ASN A 718 -30.14 12.97 -31.70
C ASN A 718 -29.77 12.38 -33.09
N GLU A 719 -29.55 13.23 -34.10
CA GLU A 719 -29.05 12.79 -35.41
C GLU A 719 -27.65 12.15 -35.31
N LEU A 720 -26.78 12.67 -34.45
CA LEU A 720 -25.46 12.07 -34.18
C LEU A 720 -25.58 10.71 -33.50
N MET A 721 -26.43 10.57 -32.48
CA MET A 721 -26.70 9.27 -31.84
C MET A 721 -27.20 8.24 -32.87
N ALA A 722 -28.13 8.65 -33.74
CA ALA A 722 -28.65 7.78 -34.79
C ALA A 722 -27.56 7.37 -35.81
N ALA A 723 -26.64 8.28 -36.15
CA ALA A 723 -25.51 8.01 -37.03
C ALA A 723 -24.51 7.01 -36.40
N SER A 724 -24.25 7.18 -35.10
CA SER A 724 -23.40 6.29 -34.29
C SER A 724 -24.09 5.00 -33.84
N LYS A 725 -25.38 4.80 -34.16
CA LYS A 725 -26.22 3.66 -33.76
C LYS A 725 -26.40 3.51 -32.24
N VAL A 726 -26.22 4.59 -31.50
CA VAL A 726 -26.44 4.67 -30.07
C VAL A 726 -27.92 4.99 -29.81
N THR A 727 -28.52 4.33 -28.82
CA THR A 727 -29.96 4.45 -28.53
C THR A 727 -30.28 5.01 -27.14
N TYR A 728 -29.26 5.16 -26.30
CA TYR A 728 -29.30 5.76 -24.96
C TYR A 728 -27.93 6.38 -24.72
N ALA A 729 -27.84 7.63 -24.22
CA ALA A 729 -26.55 8.22 -23.89
C ALA A 729 -26.60 9.24 -22.74
N ALA A 730 -25.58 9.29 -21.90
CA ALA A 730 -25.42 10.25 -20.81
C ALA A 730 -25.21 11.68 -21.32
N MET A 731 -25.77 12.63 -20.59
CA MET A 731 -25.68 14.07 -20.83
C MET A 731 -25.38 14.83 -19.55
N GLY A 732 -24.90 16.06 -19.65
CA GLY A 732 -24.32 16.80 -18.54
C GLY A 732 -25.33 17.43 -17.58
N MET A 733 -26.51 16.87 -17.37
CA MET A 733 -27.46 17.37 -16.37
C MET A 733 -27.51 16.45 -15.14
N SER A 734 -27.65 17.04 -13.97
CA SER A 734 -27.90 16.35 -12.70
C SER A 734 -28.74 17.19 -11.75
N ASP A 735 -29.40 16.56 -10.78
CA ASP A 735 -30.06 17.21 -9.63
C ASP A 735 -29.58 16.68 -8.27
N GLU A 736 -28.44 16.00 -8.26
CA GLU A 736 -27.75 15.44 -7.07
C GLU A 736 -27.56 16.47 -5.94
N GLU A 737 -27.31 17.75 -6.27
CA GLU A 737 -27.12 18.81 -5.26
C GLU A 737 -28.44 19.22 -4.56
N GLU A 738 -29.55 19.26 -5.29
CA GLU A 738 -30.87 19.62 -4.76
C GLU A 738 -31.96 18.91 -5.58
N GLU A 739 -32.45 17.79 -5.04
CA GLU A 739 -33.53 16.97 -5.60
C GLU A 739 -34.65 17.79 -6.28
N GLY A 740 -34.89 17.51 -7.56
CA GLY A 740 -35.87 18.19 -8.40
C GLY A 740 -35.40 19.52 -9.00
N THR A 741 -34.17 19.94 -8.71
CA THR A 741 -33.51 21.13 -9.26
C THR A 741 -32.36 20.73 -10.19
N TRP A 742 -32.72 20.48 -11.44
CA TRP A 742 -31.76 20.08 -12.48
C TRP A 742 -30.85 21.24 -12.89
N VAL A 743 -29.54 20.98 -12.86
CA VAL A 743 -28.48 21.88 -13.27
C VAL A 743 -27.64 21.24 -14.38
N TRP A 744 -27.08 22.08 -15.26
CA TRP A 744 -26.06 21.64 -16.19
C TRP A 744 -24.69 21.64 -15.52
N ILE A 745 -23.84 20.71 -15.93
CA ILE A 745 -22.47 20.52 -15.45
C ILE A 745 -21.55 21.72 -15.69
N THR A 746 -21.93 22.59 -16.63
CA THR A 746 -21.23 23.86 -16.93
C THR A 746 -21.72 25.03 -16.06
N GLY A 747 -22.78 24.83 -15.29
CA GLY A 747 -23.46 25.86 -14.50
C GLY A 747 -24.35 26.80 -15.32
N GLU A 748 -24.60 26.49 -16.60
CA GLU A 748 -25.47 27.30 -17.45
C GLU A 748 -26.97 27.12 -17.10
N PRO A 749 -27.84 28.12 -17.37
CA PRO A 749 -29.25 28.02 -17.00
C PRO A 749 -29.99 26.97 -17.86
N MET A 750 -30.71 26.07 -17.21
CA MET A 750 -31.53 25.04 -17.87
C MET A 750 -32.87 25.60 -18.38
N ASP A 751 -32.81 26.55 -19.32
CA ASP A 751 -33.98 27.23 -19.90
C ASP A 751 -34.75 26.36 -20.93
N PHE A 752 -34.15 25.24 -21.34
CA PHE A 752 -34.71 24.27 -22.28
C PHE A 752 -34.67 22.87 -21.67
N THR A 753 -35.79 22.14 -21.77
CA THR A 753 -35.87 20.72 -21.41
C THR A 753 -36.66 19.93 -22.43
N TYR A 754 -36.29 18.66 -22.60
CA TYR A 754 -36.96 17.77 -23.57
C TYR A 754 -37.25 16.37 -22.97
N TRP A 755 -37.74 16.36 -21.74
CA TRP A 755 -38.17 15.17 -21.00
C TRP A 755 -39.15 14.29 -21.79
N ASN A 756 -39.04 12.97 -21.59
CA ASN A 756 -40.01 12.02 -22.11
C ASN A 756 -41.38 12.32 -21.51
N GLN A 757 -42.42 12.36 -22.35
CA GLN A 757 -43.81 12.60 -21.93
C GLN A 757 -44.65 11.33 -21.92
N SER A 758 -44.11 10.22 -22.44
CA SER A 758 -44.78 8.91 -22.49
C SER A 758 -44.67 8.19 -21.15
N THR A 759 -43.55 8.40 -20.46
CA THR A 759 -43.34 8.20 -19.02
C THR A 759 -43.20 9.60 -18.40
N PRO A 760 -43.77 9.91 -17.22
CA PRO A 760 -43.78 11.28 -16.71
C PRO A 760 -42.43 11.69 -16.08
N GLU A 761 -41.42 11.97 -16.92
CA GLU A 761 -40.05 12.33 -16.48
C GLU A 761 -39.85 13.83 -16.22
N PRO A 762 -38.90 14.22 -15.35
CA PRO A 762 -38.14 13.35 -14.44
C PRO A 762 -39.07 12.81 -13.35
N ASN A 763 -39.01 11.51 -13.07
CA ASN A 763 -39.92 10.84 -12.14
C ASN A 763 -39.31 10.58 -10.75
N ASN A 764 -38.01 10.86 -10.60
CA ASN A 764 -37.14 10.49 -9.49
C ASN A 764 -37.49 9.11 -8.92
N GLY A 765 -37.32 8.10 -9.77
CA GLY A 765 -37.59 6.73 -9.44
C GLY A 765 -36.58 6.21 -8.43
N PHE A 766 -37.06 5.54 -7.37
CA PHE A 766 -36.20 4.93 -6.38
C PHE A 766 -36.21 3.40 -6.52
N ASN A 767 -35.03 2.78 -6.67
CA ASN A 767 -34.89 1.32 -6.62
C ASN A 767 -33.59 0.87 -5.93
N VAL A 768 -33.22 -0.41 -6.05
CA VAL A 768 -31.99 -0.98 -5.46
C VAL A 768 -30.68 -0.35 -5.98
N LEU A 769 -30.75 0.45 -7.04
CA LEU A 769 -29.65 1.16 -7.68
C LEU A 769 -29.53 2.63 -7.24
N GLY A 770 -30.41 3.13 -6.35
CA GLY A 770 -30.36 4.51 -5.83
C GLY A 770 -31.48 5.41 -6.32
N GLU A 771 -31.28 6.72 -6.16
CA GLU A 771 -32.08 7.82 -6.72
C GLU A 771 -31.67 8.08 -8.18
N GLN A 772 -32.53 8.77 -8.95
CA GLN A 772 -32.31 9.05 -10.37
C GLN A 772 -31.77 10.47 -10.56
N ASP A 773 -30.50 10.68 -10.20
CA ASP A 773 -29.95 12.04 -10.11
C ASP A 773 -29.22 12.52 -11.37
N HIS A 774 -29.08 11.65 -12.37
CA HIS A 774 -28.26 11.88 -13.58
C HIS A 774 -29.07 11.87 -14.87
N GLY A 775 -28.73 12.71 -15.84
CA GLY A 775 -29.49 12.85 -17.07
C GLY A 775 -29.01 12.03 -18.25
N TYR A 776 -29.95 11.49 -19.02
CA TYR A 776 -29.68 10.71 -20.23
C TYR A 776 -30.65 11.02 -21.38
N MET A 777 -30.22 10.82 -22.63
CA MET A 777 -31.02 10.97 -23.85
C MET A 777 -31.40 9.60 -24.43
N TYR A 778 -32.66 9.43 -24.82
CA TYR A 778 -33.16 8.32 -25.64
C TYR A 778 -32.89 8.52 -27.13
N GLY A 779 -32.82 7.43 -27.89
CA GLY A 779 -32.62 7.45 -29.35
C GLY A 779 -33.78 8.03 -30.16
N ASP A 780 -34.85 8.50 -29.50
CA ASP A 780 -35.88 9.36 -30.11
C ASP A 780 -35.68 10.85 -29.80
N GLY A 781 -34.63 11.18 -29.05
CA GLY A 781 -34.21 12.50 -28.63
C GLY A 781 -34.81 12.99 -27.31
N THR A 782 -35.72 12.24 -26.67
CA THR A 782 -36.32 12.60 -25.37
C THR A 782 -35.41 12.26 -24.20
N TRP A 783 -35.56 12.97 -23.07
CA TRP A 783 -34.68 12.84 -21.91
C TRP A 783 -35.31 12.04 -20.78
N ASP A 784 -34.47 11.43 -19.97
CA ASP A 784 -34.84 10.67 -18.78
C ASP A 784 -33.87 10.96 -17.64
N ASP A 785 -34.37 10.86 -16.41
CA ASP A 785 -33.54 10.80 -15.21
C ASP A 785 -33.10 9.35 -14.98
N GLY A 786 -31.85 9.13 -14.61
CA GLY A 786 -31.25 7.80 -14.57
C GLY A 786 -30.52 7.56 -13.27
N PHE A 787 -30.51 6.28 -12.89
CA PHE A 787 -30.01 5.84 -11.58
C PHE A 787 -28.50 6.07 -11.45
N TYR A 788 -28.08 6.33 -10.21
CA TYR A 788 -26.70 6.29 -9.79
C TYR A 788 -25.99 4.97 -10.23
N ASN A 789 -24.71 5.05 -10.60
CA ASN A 789 -23.88 3.91 -11.05
C ASN A 789 -24.37 3.14 -12.30
N VAL A 790 -25.33 3.65 -13.07
CA VAL A 790 -25.71 3.01 -14.34
C VAL A 790 -24.78 3.46 -15.46
N ARG A 791 -24.26 2.47 -16.20
CA ARG A 791 -23.31 2.68 -17.28
C ARG A 791 -23.99 2.79 -18.63
N TYR A 792 -23.70 3.86 -19.36
CA TYR A 792 -24.24 4.13 -20.70
C TYR A 792 -23.16 4.71 -21.61
N PRO A 793 -23.35 4.63 -22.95
CA PRO A 793 -22.72 5.54 -23.90
C PRO A 793 -22.92 6.99 -23.48
N PHE A 794 -22.09 7.91 -23.94
CA PHE A 794 -22.18 9.30 -23.53
C PHE A 794 -21.79 10.27 -24.65
N ILE A 795 -22.09 11.54 -24.43
CA ILE A 795 -21.93 12.59 -25.42
C ILE A 795 -21.06 13.69 -24.81
N CYS A 796 -19.91 13.96 -25.42
CA CYS A 796 -19.09 15.12 -25.04
C CYS A 796 -19.38 16.31 -25.95
N GLU A 797 -19.27 17.50 -25.35
CA GLU A 797 -19.36 18.80 -25.99
C GLU A 797 -18.07 19.62 -25.72
N TRP A 798 -17.70 20.45 -26.68
CA TRP A 798 -16.61 21.43 -26.56
C TRP A 798 -17.11 22.83 -26.96
N ASP A 799 -17.18 23.75 -25.99
CA ASP A 799 -17.74 25.12 -26.12
C ASP A 799 -17.17 26.00 -27.23
N ASN A 800 -15.93 25.75 -27.66
CA ASN A 800 -15.24 26.55 -28.68
C ASN A 800 -14.96 25.76 -29.97
N GLY A 801 -15.56 24.58 -30.12
CA GLY A 801 -15.12 23.57 -31.07
C GLY A 801 -13.76 23.04 -30.65
N TYR A 802 -13.57 21.73 -30.74
CA TYR A 802 -12.25 21.14 -30.53
C TYR A 802 -11.24 21.76 -31.51
N THR A 803 -10.34 22.61 -31.01
CA THR A 803 -9.19 23.11 -31.77
C THR A 803 -7.93 22.41 -31.27
N SER A 804 -7.73 21.16 -31.71
CA SER A 804 -6.42 20.47 -31.74
C SER A 804 -5.41 21.11 -32.69
N ASP A 805 -5.52 22.41 -32.95
CA ASP A 805 -4.65 23.09 -33.89
C ASP A 805 -3.26 23.40 -33.29
N ASN A 806 -3.10 23.33 -31.97
CA ASN A 806 -1.84 23.59 -31.26
C ASN A 806 -1.41 22.48 -30.28
N GLN A 807 -2.04 21.30 -30.31
CA GLN A 807 -1.64 20.14 -29.52
C GLN A 807 -1.09 19.03 -30.41
N TYR A 808 0.05 18.46 -30.02
CA TYR A 808 0.80 17.51 -30.82
C TYR A 808 1.32 16.37 -29.94
N MET A 809 1.17 15.13 -30.38
CA MET A 809 1.88 14.00 -29.77
C MET A 809 3.33 14.06 -30.21
N ALA A 810 4.28 14.08 -29.28
CA ALA A 810 5.70 14.14 -29.54
C ALA A 810 6.45 12.97 -28.89
N PHE A 811 7.66 12.71 -29.39
CA PHE A 811 8.59 11.72 -28.83
C PHE A 811 9.84 12.43 -28.33
N THR A 812 10.08 12.36 -27.03
CA THR A 812 11.31 12.81 -26.36
C THR A 812 12.13 11.58 -25.96
N PRO A 813 13.41 11.72 -25.55
CA PRO A 813 14.14 10.60 -24.97
C PRO A 813 13.54 10.05 -23.68
N THR A 814 12.66 10.83 -23.01
CA THR A 814 11.88 10.43 -21.83
C THR A 814 10.56 9.73 -22.15
N GLY A 815 10.14 9.66 -23.42
CA GLY A 815 8.97 8.89 -23.84
C GLY A 815 8.01 9.64 -24.75
N TRP A 816 6.76 9.16 -24.78
CA TRP A 816 5.68 9.79 -25.54
C TRP A 816 5.02 10.85 -24.67
N LYS A 817 4.76 12.02 -25.24
CA LYS A 817 4.15 13.15 -24.52
C LYS A 817 3.24 13.93 -25.44
N TRP A 818 2.10 14.37 -24.91
CA TRP A 818 1.33 15.42 -25.56
C TRP A 818 1.91 16.78 -25.21
N ILE A 819 2.33 17.53 -26.23
CA ILE A 819 2.79 18.91 -26.06
C ILE A 819 1.71 19.89 -26.54
N LYS A 820 1.49 20.94 -25.76
CA LYS A 820 0.54 22.01 -26.06
C LYS A 820 1.29 23.31 -26.29
N LEU A 821 1.24 23.80 -27.51
CA LEU A 821 1.88 25.05 -27.92
C LEU A 821 0.99 26.25 -27.61
N LYS A 822 1.59 27.44 -27.44
CA LYS A 822 0.83 28.70 -27.26
C LYS A 822 -0.03 29.05 -28.48
N ASP A 823 0.36 28.61 -29.68
CA ASP A 823 -0.38 28.79 -30.93
C ASP A 823 -0.09 27.60 -31.88
N LYS A 824 -0.78 27.55 -33.02
CA LYS A 824 -0.58 26.51 -34.03
C LYS A 824 0.85 26.50 -34.56
N LEU A 825 1.49 25.32 -34.62
CA LEU A 825 2.83 25.15 -35.17
C LEU A 825 2.89 25.67 -36.62
N SER A 826 3.77 26.63 -36.89
CA SER A 826 3.87 27.23 -38.22
C SER A 826 5.26 27.74 -38.54
N ALA A 827 5.75 27.44 -39.76
CA ALA A 827 6.97 28.04 -40.31
C ALA A 827 6.91 29.57 -40.53
N LYS A 828 5.83 30.24 -40.11
CA LYS A 828 5.58 31.67 -40.34
C LYS A 828 5.36 32.45 -39.05
N ASN A 829 5.05 31.80 -37.95
CA ASN A 829 4.88 32.48 -36.68
C ASN A 829 6.20 32.42 -35.90
N GLU A 830 6.42 33.43 -35.08
CA GLU A 830 7.57 33.54 -34.17
C GLU A 830 7.08 33.23 -32.75
N VAL A 831 6.22 32.21 -32.63
CA VAL A 831 5.65 31.80 -31.34
C VAL A 831 6.69 30.94 -30.65
N ASP A 832 6.88 31.25 -29.38
CA ASP A 832 7.88 30.68 -28.48
C ASP A 832 7.08 30.31 -27.21
N THR A 833 6.80 29.02 -27.06
CA THR A 833 5.85 28.47 -26.10
C THR A 833 6.41 28.45 -24.68
N ASP A 834 7.67 28.15 -24.48
CA ASP A 834 8.31 28.16 -23.16
C ASP A 834 9.02 29.47 -22.84
N GLY A 835 9.36 30.27 -23.84
CA GLY A 835 10.06 31.55 -23.67
C GLY A 835 11.58 31.40 -23.67
N ASP A 836 12.14 30.31 -24.16
CA ASP A 836 13.58 30.01 -24.16
C ASP A 836 14.34 30.73 -25.30
N GLY A 837 13.63 31.36 -26.23
CA GLY A 837 14.16 32.10 -27.36
C GLY A 837 14.37 31.32 -28.65
N LEU A 838 14.05 30.03 -28.67
CA LEU A 838 13.71 29.28 -29.88
C LEU A 838 12.22 29.48 -30.15
N THR A 839 11.86 29.52 -31.44
CA THR A 839 10.45 29.44 -31.81
C THR A 839 10.02 27.98 -31.81
N ASP A 840 8.74 27.69 -31.57
CA ASP A 840 8.19 26.32 -31.61
C ASP A 840 8.55 25.59 -32.94
N TRP A 841 8.78 26.35 -34.01
CA TRP A 841 9.19 25.83 -35.32
C TRP A 841 10.67 25.41 -35.39
N GLU A 842 11.56 26.08 -34.66
CA GLU A 842 12.99 25.76 -34.55
C GLU A 842 13.23 24.53 -33.66
N GLU A 843 12.34 24.33 -32.68
CA GLU A 843 12.38 23.25 -31.70
C GLU A 843 11.87 21.92 -32.24
N VAL A 844 11.24 21.91 -33.41
CA VAL A 844 10.80 20.69 -34.10
C VAL A 844 11.77 20.30 -35.22
N LYS A 845 11.85 19.01 -35.55
CA LYS A 845 12.55 18.49 -36.75
C LYS A 845 11.81 18.88 -38.03
N SER A 846 11.82 20.17 -38.34
CA SER A 846 11.07 20.78 -39.44
C SER A 846 11.39 20.17 -40.81
N GLU A 847 12.58 19.61 -40.99
CA GLU A 847 13.00 18.89 -42.19
C GLU A 847 12.24 17.58 -42.44
N LEU A 848 11.61 17.01 -41.41
CA LEU A 848 10.81 15.78 -41.47
C LEU A 848 9.29 16.07 -41.59
N LEU A 849 8.89 17.33 -41.43
CA LEU A 849 7.50 17.77 -41.53
C LEU A 849 7.12 18.10 -42.97
N LYS A 850 5.94 17.64 -43.39
CA LYS A 850 5.34 18.02 -44.68
C LYS A 850 4.42 19.22 -44.46
N THR A 851 4.19 20.00 -45.50
CA THR A 851 3.16 21.06 -45.48
C THR A 851 2.15 20.86 -46.60
N ASP A 852 0.87 21.14 -46.33
CA ASP A 852 -0.18 21.14 -47.35
C ASP A 852 -0.06 22.33 -48.32
N GLU A 853 -0.98 22.42 -49.29
CA GLU A 853 -1.02 23.51 -50.28
C GLU A 853 -1.24 24.92 -49.66
N ASN A 854 -1.74 24.98 -48.42
CA ASN A 854 -1.96 26.21 -47.65
C ASN A 854 -0.82 26.52 -46.67
N LYS A 855 0.21 25.67 -46.62
CA LYS A 855 1.34 25.70 -45.67
C LYS A 855 0.97 25.35 -44.23
N ASN A 856 -0.09 24.57 -44.00
CA ASN A 856 -0.34 23.95 -42.70
C ASN A 856 0.59 22.75 -42.54
N VAL A 857 1.06 22.51 -41.31
CA VAL A 857 1.91 21.37 -40.97
C VAL A 857 1.10 20.07 -41.06
N ILE A 858 1.65 19.07 -41.74
CA ILE A 858 1.14 17.70 -41.77
C ILE A 858 2.13 16.84 -41.00
N LEU A 859 1.71 16.35 -39.84
CA LEU A 859 2.51 15.44 -39.02
C LEU A 859 2.73 14.11 -39.74
N PRO A 860 3.96 13.59 -39.80
CA PRO A 860 4.23 12.24 -40.29
C PRO A 860 3.64 11.20 -39.34
N THR A 861 3.27 10.03 -39.87
CA THR A 861 2.96 8.89 -38.99
C THR A 861 4.24 8.24 -38.47
N PHE A 862 4.17 7.50 -37.36
CA PHE A 862 5.28 6.74 -36.82
C PHE A 862 5.89 5.79 -37.85
N GLY A 863 5.06 5.15 -38.68
CA GLY A 863 5.51 4.38 -39.84
C GLY A 863 6.26 5.19 -40.90
N GLU A 864 5.82 6.41 -41.21
CA GLU A 864 6.53 7.31 -42.13
C GLU A 864 7.86 7.82 -41.55
N ILE A 865 7.94 8.00 -40.22
CA ILE A 865 9.17 8.35 -39.52
C ILE A 865 10.17 7.21 -39.64
N LEU A 866 9.76 5.98 -39.31
CA LEU A 866 10.60 4.78 -39.43
C LEU A 866 11.07 4.54 -40.88
N GLU A 867 10.25 4.86 -41.89
CA GLU A 867 10.64 4.78 -43.30
C GLU A 867 11.76 5.76 -43.69
N GLN A 868 11.85 6.92 -43.03
CA GLN A 868 12.84 7.96 -43.30
C GLN A 868 14.22 7.65 -42.68
N LEU A 869 14.30 6.74 -41.69
CA LEU A 869 15.53 6.39 -40.97
C LEU A 869 16.48 5.42 -41.70
N GLY A 870 16.08 4.80 -42.82
CA GLY A 870 17.00 4.10 -43.73
C GLY A 870 17.17 2.57 -43.49
N ARG A 871 18.34 2.00 -43.84
CA ARG A 871 18.55 0.55 -44.16
C ARG A 871 18.11 -0.47 -43.10
N GLU A 872 18.04 -0.10 -41.83
CA GLU A 872 17.56 -0.93 -40.72
C GLU A 872 16.07 -1.29 -40.88
N HIS A 873 15.29 -0.43 -41.53
CA HIS A 873 13.87 -0.57 -41.82
C HIS A 873 13.48 -1.84 -42.63
N SER A 874 14.37 -2.36 -43.49
CA SER A 874 14.08 -3.61 -44.23
C SER A 874 14.09 -4.85 -43.33
N MET A 875 14.78 -4.79 -42.19
CA MET A 875 14.85 -5.90 -41.25
C MET A 875 13.69 -5.84 -40.26
N VAL A 876 13.41 -4.65 -39.70
CA VAL A 876 12.27 -4.38 -38.80
C VAL A 876 10.94 -4.75 -39.44
N LYS A 877 10.67 -4.25 -40.66
CA LYS A 877 9.42 -4.53 -41.39
C LYS A 877 9.23 -6.01 -41.74
N ASN A 878 10.31 -6.76 -41.97
CA ASN A 878 10.24 -8.18 -42.28
C ASN A 878 10.14 -9.06 -41.03
N ALA A 879 10.82 -8.69 -39.93
CA ALA A 879 10.75 -9.40 -38.66
C ALA A 879 9.35 -9.28 -38.04
N ILE A 880 8.80 -8.06 -38.00
CA ILE A 880 7.46 -7.81 -37.49
C ILE A 880 6.40 -8.48 -38.37
N LYS A 881 6.53 -8.42 -39.71
CA LYS A 881 5.62 -9.12 -40.62
C LYS A 881 5.67 -10.65 -40.44
N LEU A 882 6.85 -11.25 -40.28
CA LEU A 882 7.00 -12.68 -40.03
C LEU A 882 6.40 -13.10 -38.68
N PHE A 883 6.54 -12.26 -37.65
CA PHE A 883 5.93 -12.48 -36.33
C PHE A 883 4.40 -12.41 -36.39
N ILE A 884 3.86 -11.41 -37.08
CA ILE A 884 2.42 -11.19 -37.24
C ILE A 884 1.77 -12.28 -38.11
N ASP A 885 2.42 -12.69 -39.21
CA ASP A 885 1.96 -13.81 -40.06
C ASP A 885 1.87 -15.13 -39.25
N ASN A 886 2.58 -15.23 -38.12
CA ASN A 886 2.57 -16.38 -37.20
C ASN A 886 1.60 -16.22 -36.01
N ASN A 887 1.05 -15.03 -35.73
CA ASN A 887 0.26 -14.71 -34.54
C ASN A 887 -1.06 -13.97 -34.85
N SER A 888 -1.94 -14.56 -35.66
CA SER A 888 -3.35 -14.17 -35.92
C SER A 888 -3.63 -12.78 -36.52
N ASP A 889 -4.74 -12.65 -37.25
CA ASP A 889 -5.16 -11.41 -37.94
C ASP A 889 -5.43 -10.22 -37.00
N ILE A 890 -5.67 -10.46 -35.70
CA ILE A 890 -5.92 -9.43 -34.68
C ILE A 890 -4.64 -8.63 -34.36
N ALA A 891 -3.45 -9.24 -34.49
CA ALA A 891 -2.18 -8.57 -34.28
C ALA A 891 -1.82 -7.59 -35.42
N ILE A 892 -2.32 -7.83 -36.64
CA ILE A 892 -2.14 -6.93 -37.79
C ILE A 892 -2.82 -5.59 -37.53
N ASP A 893 -4.09 -5.61 -37.11
CA ASP A 893 -4.90 -4.41 -36.90
C ASP A 893 -4.34 -3.52 -35.77
N LYS A 894 -3.81 -4.13 -34.70
CA LYS A 894 -3.16 -3.42 -33.58
C LYS A 894 -1.81 -2.79 -33.97
N TYR A 895 -1.01 -3.46 -34.81
CA TYR A 895 0.27 -2.92 -35.30
C TYR A 895 0.08 -1.75 -36.27
N ASP A 896 -0.88 -1.88 -37.19
CA ASP A 896 -1.19 -0.81 -38.15
C ASP A 896 -1.69 0.45 -37.43
N LYS A 897 -2.35 0.32 -36.26
CA LYS A 897 -2.75 1.44 -35.39
C LYS A 897 -1.58 2.18 -34.72
N ILE A 898 -0.49 1.50 -34.38
CA ILE A 898 0.72 2.15 -33.84
C ILE A 898 1.46 2.87 -34.95
N LEU A 899 1.63 2.22 -36.11
CA LEU A 899 2.30 2.82 -37.27
C LEU A 899 1.54 4.01 -37.85
N SER A 900 0.22 4.08 -37.66
CA SER A 900 -0.62 5.18 -38.12
C SER A 900 -0.63 6.38 -37.16
N GLN A 901 -0.12 6.24 -35.92
CA GLN A 901 -0.04 7.35 -34.97
C GLN A 901 0.79 8.49 -35.56
N ARG A 902 0.24 9.71 -35.55
CA ARG A 902 0.92 10.90 -36.05
C ARG A 902 1.74 11.52 -34.94
N MET A 903 3.00 11.81 -35.23
CA MET A 903 3.95 12.28 -34.23
C MET A 903 4.73 13.49 -34.71
N LEU A 904 5.00 14.39 -33.77
CA LEU A 904 5.87 15.53 -33.91
C LEU A 904 7.26 15.16 -33.37
N LEU A 905 8.26 15.24 -34.24
CA LEU A 905 9.64 14.99 -33.86
C LEU A 905 10.30 16.29 -33.43
N LEU A 906 11.08 16.20 -32.36
CA LEU A 906 11.62 17.35 -31.66
C LEU A 906 13.15 17.45 -31.81
N ASN A 907 13.64 18.68 -31.73
CA ASN A 907 15.04 19.06 -31.48
C ASN A 907 15.24 19.48 -30.00
N SER A 908 14.21 20.07 -29.39
CA SER A 908 14.00 20.37 -27.97
C SER A 908 12.50 20.25 -27.65
N ASP A 909 12.11 20.10 -26.38
CA ASP A 909 10.72 20.17 -25.92
C ASP A 909 10.25 21.63 -25.87
N PRO A 910 9.37 22.08 -26.80
CA PRO A 910 8.93 23.48 -26.89
C PRO A 910 8.06 23.94 -25.72
N THR A 911 7.86 23.09 -24.73
CA THR A 911 7.14 23.40 -23.50
C THR A 911 8.07 23.58 -22.30
N LYS A 912 9.38 23.46 -22.49
CA LYS A 912 10.40 23.55 -21.44
C LYS A 912 11.61 24.37 -21.90
N GLU A 913 11.96 25.41 -21.13
CA GLU A 913 13.14 26.24 -21.45
C GLU A 913 14.49 25.50 -21.35
N ASP A 914 14.51 24.36 -20.67
CA ASP A 914 15.62 23.44 -20.44
C ASP A 914 15.04 22.03 -20.56
N SER A 915 15.25 21.40 -21.71
CA SER A 915 14.52 20.19 -22.11
C SER A 915 14.97 18.93 -21.39
N ASP A 916 16.22 18.88 -20.92
CA ASP A 916 16.82 17.76 -20.20
C ASP A 916 17.11 18.05 -18.72
N ASP A 917 16.74 19.25 -18.26
CA ASP A 917 16.89 19.74 -16.90
C ASP A 917 18.37 19.71 -16.44
N ASP A 918 19.32 20.01 -17.36
CA ASP A 918 20.75 19.99 -17.06
C ASP A 918 21.32 21.30 -16.50
N GLY A 919 20.53 22.38 -16.57
CA GLY A 919 20.83 23.74 -16.14
C GLY A 919 21.25 24.68 -17.29
N LEU A 920 21.35 24.19 -18.52
CA LEU A 920 21.54 24.97 -19.74
C LEU A 920 20.19 25.21 -20.42
N LEU A 921 20.06 26.34 -21.13
CA LEU A 921 18.82 26.66 -21.86
C LEU A 921 18.99 26.28 -23.32
N ASP A 922 17.97 25.67 -23.93
CA ASP A 922 18.03 25.12 -25.29
C ASP A 922 18.38 26.20 -26.33
N GLY A 923 17.71 27.36 -26.24
CA GLY A 923 17.89 28.49 -27.14
C GLY A 923 18.88 29.56 -26.69
N LYS A 924 19.13 29.67 -25.38
CA LYS A 924 19.69 30.88 -24.78
C LYS A 924 21.04 30.68 -24.11
N ARG A 925 21.98 31.54 -24.52
CA ARG A 925 23.21 31.80 -23.78
C ARG A 925 22.95 32.77 -22.65
N GLN A 926 23.63 32.57 -21.52
CA GLN A 926 23.63 33.54 -20.44
C GLN A 926 24.92 34.36 -20.45
N LEU A 927 24.77 35.67 -20.34
CA LEU A 927 25.88 36.62 -20.44
C LEU A 927 26.13 37.35 -19.12
N TYR A 928 27.40 37.60 -18.84
CA TYR A 928 27.85 38.55 -17.83
C TYR A 928 28.81 39.56 -18.47
N ASN A 929 28.51 40.86 -18.34
CA ASN A 929 29.29 41.94 -18.97
C ASN A 929 29.59 41.73 -20.47
N GLY A 930 28.64 41.14 -21.20
CA GLY A 930 28.76 40.87 -22.63
C GLY A 930 29.65 39.67 -23.00
N ARG A 931 30.13 38.91 -22.00
CA ARG A 931 30.75 37.59 -22.20
C ARG A 931 29.75 36.48 -21.93
N VAL A 932 29.81 35.42 -22.72
CA VAL A 932 29.04 34.21 -22.48
C VAL A 932 29.65 33.50 -21.28
N MET A 933 28.84 33.24 -20.26
CA MET A 933 29.25 32.55 -19.03
C MET A 933 28.60 31.17 -18.87
N LEU A 934 27.47 30.96 -19.55
CA LEU A 934 26.89 29.65 -19.81
C LEU A 934 26.64 29.54 -21.32
N PRO A 935 27.02 28.42 -21.95
CA PRO A 935 26.60 28.14 -23.32
C PRO A 935 25.08 28.01 -23.39
N LYS A 936 24.54 28.07 -24.62
CA LYS A 936 23.22 27.47 -24.87
C LYS A 936 23.41 25.96 -24.83
N ASP A 937 22.35 25.22 -24.58
CA ASP A 937 22.43 23.79 -24.74
C ASP A 937 22.68 23.44 -26.21
N THR A 938 23.67 22.59 -26.45
CA THR A 938 24.00 22.09 -27.79
C THR A 938 23.38 20.72 -28.05
N ASP A 939 22.87 20.07 -27.01
CA ASP A 939 22.20 18.77 -27.09
C ASP A 939 20.99 18.72 -26.13
N PRO A 940 19.89 19.48 -26.40
CA PRO A 940 18.76 19.74 -25.49
C PRO A 940 18.06 18.55 -24.84
N PHE A 941 18.34 17.33 -25.29
CA PHE A 941 17.73 16.14 -24.68
C PHE A 941 18.74 15.28 -23.90
N TYR A 942 19.98 15.73 -23.74
CA TYR A 942 21.03 14.95 -23.10
C TYR A 942 21.97 15.77 -22.24
N TYR A 943 21.95 15.40 -20.97
CA TYR A 943 22.70 16.05 -19.90
C TYR A 943 24.18 16.28 -20.26
N ASN A 944 24.63 17.54 -20.26
CA ASN A 944 25.96 17.98 -20.71
C ASN A 944 26.95 18.28 -19.56
N GLY A 945 27.04 17.40 -18.56
CA GLY A 945 28.04 17.51 -17.48
C GLY A 945 27.75 16.59 -16.28
N PRO A 946 28.29 16.89 -15.08
CA PRO A 946 27.82 16.31 -13.81
C PRO A 946 26.58 17.05 -13.25
N HIS A 947 25.55 16.31 -12.83
CA HIS A 947 24.28 16.83 -12.27
C HIS A 947 24.46 18.05 -11.37
N GLY A 948 23.75 19.15 -11.67
CA GLY A 948 23.65 20.39 -10.88
C GLY A 948 24.82 21.37 -10.99
N ILE A 949 25.85 21.12 -11.82
CA ILE A 949 26.99 22.04 -11.95
C ILE A 949 26.62 23.31 -12.74
N TRP A 950 25.81 23.18 -13.80
CA TRP A 950 25.39 24.30 -14.63
C TRP A 950 24.39 25.18 -13.91
N ASP A 951 23.50 24.61 -13.09
CA ASP A 951 22.66 25.37 -12.15
C ASP A 951 23.49 26.24 -11.22
N LYS A 952 24.58 25.69 -10.67
CA LYS A 952 25.46 26.47 -9.79
C LYS A 952 26.19 27.58 -10.55
N GLN A 953 26.56 27.33 -11.81
CA GLN A 953 27.15 28.33 -12.69
C GLN A 953 26.12 29.41 -13.07
N LYS A 954 24.85 29.05 -13.28
CA LYS A 954 23.73 29.95 -13.53
C LYS A 954 23.49 30.85 -12.34
N GLU A 955 23.38 30.29 -11.13
CA GLU A 955 23.28 31.04 -9.87
C GLU A 955 24.43 32.05 -9.73
N MET A 956 25.66 31.65 -10.07
CA MET A 956 26.81 32.55 -10.04
C MET A 956 26.65 33.75 -10.99
N VAL A 957 26.12 33.54 -12.20
CA VAL A 957 25.84 34.63 -13.16
C VAL A 957 24.73 35.53 -12.64
N GLU A 958 23.62 34.96 -12.17
CA GLU A 958 22.45 35.68 -11.68
C GLU A 958 22.74 36.49 -10.41
N THR A 959 23.61 35.98 -9.54
CA THR A 959 24.06 36.66 -8.31
C THR A 959 25.24 37.61 -8.52
N GLU A 960 25.69 37.79 -9.77
CA GLU A 960 26.86 38.59 -10.16
C GLU A 960 28.17 38.20 -9.42
N ASN A 961 28.30 36.95 -8.99
CA ASN A 961 29.46 36.45 -8.25
C ASN A 961 30.65 36.06 -9.17
N ILE A 962 31.07 37.01 -10.02
CA ILE A 962 32.09 36.79 -11.06
C ILE A 962 33.23 37.81 -10.92
N GLN A 963 34.44 37.30 -10.69
CA GLN A 963 35.65 38.12 -10.58
C GLN A 963 36.31 38.33 -11.96
N THR A 964 36.50 39.58 -12.36
CA THR A 964 37.13 39.96 -13.64
C THR A 964 38.34 40.88 -13.49
N GLU A 965 38.52 41.45 -12.29
CA GLU A 965 39.52 42.48 -12.01
C GLU A 965 40.59 41.96 -11.04
N TYR A 966 41.85 42.21 -11.38
CA TYR A 966 42.98 41.96 -10.50
C TYR A 966 43.02 42.98 -9.35
N SER A 967 43.58 42.56 -8.21
CA SER A 967 43.89 43.45 -7.10
C SER A 967 44.95 44.49 -7.48
N ASP A 968 44.79 45.72 -6.98
CA ASP A 968 45.79 46.80 -7.07
C ASP A 968 47.12 46.48 -6.35
N LYS A 969 47.16 45.43 -5.52
CA LYS A 969 48.35 45.01 -4.77
C LYS A 969 49.32 44.24 -5.67
N TYR A 970 50.31 44.96 -6.19
CA TYR A 970 51.40 44.41 -6.99
C TYR A 970 52.28 43.42 -6.21
N ILE A 971 52.43 42.21 -6.74
CA ILE A 971 53.60 41.36 -6.52
C ILE A 971 54.52 41.56 -7.73
N ILE A 972 55.63 42.29 -7.56
CA ILE A 972 56.54 42.63 -8.66
C ILE A 972 57.53 41.48 -8.89
N ASN A 973 57.62 40.97 -10.12
CA ASN A 973 58.88 40.41 -10.62
C ASN A 973 59.10 40.59 -12.14
N GLN A 974 58.97 41.82 -12.64
CA GLN A 974 59.25 42.15 -14.05
C GLN A 974 60.71 41.94 -14.48
N ASP A 975 61.66 41.80 -13.54
CA ASP A 975 63.07 41.57 -13.85
C ASP A 975 63.38 40.10 -14.22
N ILE A 976 62.53 39.15 -13.83
CA ILE A 976 62.75 37.72 -14.07
C ILE A 976 62.56 37.34 -15.54
N GLU A 977 61.56 37.87 -16.23
CA GLU A 977 61.25 37.52 -17.62
C GLU A 977 62.41 37.87 -18.55
N ARG A 978 63.01 39.06 -18.38
CA ARG A 978 64.22 39.50 -19.10
C ARG A 978 65.43 38.57 -18.90
N ILE A 979 65.49 37.89 -17.77
CA ILE A 979 66.56 36.95 -17.43
C ILE A 979 66.21 35.54 -17.90
N ILE A 980 64.94 35.13 -17.85
CA ILE A 980 64.53 33.74 -18.11
C ILE A 980 64.39 33.45 -19.61
N VAL A 981 63.73 34.34 -20.36
CA VAL A 981 63.40 34.10 -21.78
C VAL A 981 64.63 33.71 -22.62
N PRO A 982 65.80 34.37 -22.49
CA PRO A 982 66.99 34.00 -23.27
C PRO A 982 67.61 32.64 -22.91
N TYR A 983 67.28 32.07 -21.75
CA TYR A 983 67.87 30.82 -21.23
C TYR A 983 66.87 29.67 -21.12
N ALA A 984 65.58 29.90 -21.39
CA ALA A 984 64.53 28.89 -21.23
C ALA A 984 64.76 27.65 -22.11
N ASP A 985 64.94 27.82 -23.42
CA ASP A 985 65.22 26.72 -24.34
C ASP A 985 66.48 25.91 -23.96
N PRO A 986 67.65 26.53 -23.69
CA PRO A 986 68.83 25.81 -23.20
C PRO A 986 68.59 25.02 -21.91
N ILE A 987 67.78 25.54 -20.99
CA ILE A 987 67.43 24.86 -19.74
C ILE A 987 66.55 23.64 -20.04
N VAL A 988 65.49 23.81 -20.85
CA VAL A 988 64.58 22.73 -21.25
C VAL A 988 65.34 21.65 -22.02
N ASP A 989 66.19 22.01 -22.96
CA ASP A 989 67.02 21.07 -23.73
C ASP A 989 67.93 20.23 -22.83
N THR A 990 68.54 20.86 -21.83
CA THR A 990 69.39 20.17 -20.85
C THR A 990 68.58 19.16 -20.03
N LEU A 991 67.34 19.51 -19.67
CA LEU A 991 66.44 18.64 -18.91
C LEU A 991 65.96 17.44 -19.75
N LEU A 992 65.53 17.69 -20.99
CA LEU A 992 65.02 16.63 -21.88
C LEU A 992 66.12 15.66 -22.35
N GLN A 993 67.36 16.12 -22.53
CA GLN A 993 68.49 15.28 -23.01
C GLN A 993 69.04 14.27 -21.98
N LYS A 994 68.79 14.44 -20.66
CA LYS A 994 69.40 13.59 -19.61
C LYS A 994 68.41 13.11 -18.54
N PRO A 995 67.43 12.26 -18.92
CA PRO A 995 66.24 11.98 -18.11
C PRO A 995 66.46 11.16 -16.82
N ASN A 996 67.67 10.67 -16.52
CA ASN A 996 67.87 9.81 -15.34
C ASN A 996 68.75 10.44 -14.24
N VAL A 997 69.74 11.26 -14.61
CA VAL A 997 70.70 11.87 -13.67
C VAL A 997 70.34 13.32 -13.40
N VAL A 998 70.06 14.08 -14.46
CA VAL A 998 69.61 15.47 -14.32
C VAL A 998 68.20 15.50 -13.76
N ASN A 999 67.30 14.58 -14.14
CA ASN A 999 65.96 14.52 -13.53
C ASN A 999 66.03 14.28 -12.02
N LYS A 1000 66.88 13.37 -11.52
CA LYS A 1000 67.05 13.19 -10.06
C LYS A 1000 67.65 14.41 -9.36
N LEU A 1001 68.60 15.09 -10.00
CA LEU A 1001 69.24 16.31 -9.46
C LEU A 1001 68.32 17.52 -9.51
N PHE A 1002 67.55 17.69 -10.59
CA PHE A 1002 66.55 18.73 -10.80
C PHE A 1002 65.37 18.51 -9.85
N ILE A 1003 64.77 17.32 -9.85
CA ILE A 1003 63.73 16.93 -8.89
C ILE A 1003 64.25 17.03 -7.45
N GLY A 1004 65.51 16.71 -7.18
CA GLY A 1004 66.16 16.86 -5.87
C GLY A 1004 66.46 18.30 -5.46
N TYR A 1005 66.87 19.15 -6.39
CA TYR A 1005 67.13 20.58 -6.19
C TYR A 1005 65.82 21.34 -5.96
N MET A 1006 64.81 21.05 -6.79
CA MET A 1006 63.45 21.54 -6.63
C MET A 1006 62.93 21.15 -5.24
N LYS A 1007 63.01 19.88 -4.82
CA LYS A 1007 62.69 19.46 -3.43
C LYS A 1007 63.43 20.24 -2.35
N TYR A 1008 64.72 20.50 -2.53
CA TYR A 1008 65.55 21.18 -1.53
C TYR A 1008 65.17 22.65 -1.37
N GLU A 1009 65.02 23.37 -2.49
CA GLU A 1009 64.55 24.77 -2.46
C GLU A 1009 63.10 24.82 -1.94
N PHE A 1010 62.22 23.90 -2.36
CA PHE A 1010 60.84 23.86 -1.89
C PHE A 1010 60.71 23.61 -0.40
N LYS A 1011 61.40 22.61 0.15
CA LYS A 1011 61.42 22.35 1.60
C LYS A 1011 61.93 23.56 2.38
N ARG A 1012 62.92 24.27 1.83
CA ARG A 1012 63.49 25.46 2.43
C ARG A 1012 62.50 26.64 2.47
N TYR A 1013 61.61 26.77 1.49
CA TYR A 1013 60.60 27.84 1.45
C TYR A 1013 59.29 27.48 2.15
N SER A 1014 58.88 26.19 2.16
CA SER A 1014 57.69 25.71 2.88
C SER A 1014 57.83 25.78 4.41
N ASP A 1015 59.06 25.76 4.92
CA ASP A 1015 59.36 25.81 6.36
C ASP A 1015 59.45 27.25 6.92
N ILE A 1016 59.21 28.30 6.10
CA ILE A 1016 59.25 29.70 6.54
C ILE A 1016 57.88 30.13 7.10
N PRO A 1017 57.75 30.42 8.42
CA PRO A 1017 56.48 30.83 9.01
C PRO A 1017 56.03 32.20 8.47
N GLY A 1018 54.76 32.30 8.05
CA GLY A 1018 54.12 33.57 7.64
C GLY A 1018 54.36 33.99 6.19
N VAL A 1019 54.84 33.10 5.32
CA VAL A 1019 54.95 33.35 3.87
C VAL A 1019 54.00 32.41 3.13
N ASP A 1020 52.71 32.69 3.22
CA ASP A 1020 51.65 31.81 2.71
C ASP A 1020 51.51 31.82 1.18
N ASN A 1021 52.27 32.67 0.47
CA ASN A 1021 52.05 33.01 -0.94
C ASN A 1021 53.31 32.85 -1.81
N VAL A 1022 54.28 32.04 -1.38
CA VAL A 1022 55.53 31.82 -2.14
C VAL A 1022 55.24 31.22 -3.52
N GLY A 1023 54.28 30.29 -3.61
CA GLY A 1023 53.85 29.69 -4.89
C GLY A 1023 53.35 30.74 -5.86
N ALA A 1024 52.35 31.53 -5.46
CA ALA A 1024 51.84 32.67 -6.25
C ALA A 1024 52.94 33.68 -6.62
N TYR A 1025 53.86 33.99 -5.69
CA TYR A 1025 54.98 34.90 -5.95
C TYR A 1025 55.94 34.35 -7.01
N ILE A 1026 56.32 33.06 -6.91
CA ILE A 1026 57.21 32.41 -7.88
C ILE A 1026 56.53 32.32 -9.23
N LEU A 1027 55.23 32.01 -9.28
CA LEU A 1027 54.45 31.80 -10.51
C LEU A 1027 53.90 33.11 -11.10
N ASN A 1028 54.17 34.26 -10.47
CA ASN A 1028 53.70 35.59 -10.88
C ASN A 1028 52.16 35.73 -10.94
N PHE A 1029 51.47 35.11 -9.98
CA PHE A 1029 50.02 35.23 -9.82
C PHE A 1029 49.62 36.43 -8.97
N ILE A 1030 48.44 36.98 -9.25
CA ILE A 1030 47.88 38.13 -8.53
C ILE A 1030 46.50 37.76 -8.01
N HIS A 1031 46.16 38.27 -6.83
CA HIS A 1031 44.81 38.18 -6.29
C HIS A 1031 43.78 38.83 -7.20
N ASP A 1032 42.56 38.30 -7.19
CA ASP A 1032 41.40 39.10 -7.57
C ASP A 1032 41.17 40.29 -6.61
N LYS A 1033 40.35 41.25 -7.04
CA LYS A 1033 39.99 42.43 -6.24
C LYS A 1033 39.38 42.11 -4.88
N ASP A 1034 38.71 40.96 -4.75
CA ASP A 1034 37.95 40.55 -3.57
C ASP A 1034 38.78 39.65 -2.63
N ASN A 1035 40.02 39.36 -3.01
CA ASN A 1035 40.98 38.54 -2.27
C ASN A 1035 40.44 37.11 -1.99
N VAL A 1036 39.73 36.54 -2.98
CA VAL A 1036 39.14 35.18 -2.97
C VAL A 1036 40.15 34.16 -3.48
N ALA A 1037 40.79 34.44 -4.61
CA ALA A 1037 41.74 33.53 -5.27
C ALA A 1037 42.92 34.25 -5.93
N TYR A 1038 43.99 33.50 -6.18
CA TYR A 1038 45.12 33.90 -7.01
C TYR A 1038 44.89 33.48 -8.46
N HIS A 1039 45.09 34.40 -9.40
CA HIS A 1039 44.87 34.16 -10.83
C HIS A 1039 46.14 34.39 -11.66
N SER A 1040 46.23 33.64 -12.77
CA SER A 1040 47.30 33.76 -13.76
C SER A 1040 47.27 35.10 -14.52
N LYS A 1041 48.41 35.42 -15.14
CA LYS A 1041 48.57 36.53 -16.09
C LYS A 1041 49.10 36.02 -17.44
N PRO A 1042 48.73 36.65 -18.57
CA PRO A 1042 49.26 36.27 -19.88
C PRO A 1042 50.80 36.37 -19.96
N ASP A 1043 51.38 37.43 -19.42
CA ASP A 1043 52.84 37.70 -19.50
C ASP A 1043 53.66 37.02 -18.38
N THR A 1044 53.38 35.75 -18.10
CA THR A 1044 54.13 35.02 -17.09
C THR A 1044 55.37 34.31 -17.64
N TRP A 1045 56.37 34.08 -16.79
CA TRP A 1045 57.61 33.42 -17.18
C TRP A 1045 57.41 31.96 -17.62
N GLN A 1046 56.33 31.29 -17.18
CA GLN A 1046 55.97 29.94 -17.65
C GLN A 1046 55.79 29.89 -19.17
N ARG A 1047 55.38 30.99 -19.81
CA ARG A 1047 55.24 31.08 -21.27
C ARG A 1047 56.54 30.70 -22.00
N ALA A 1048 57.69 31.04 -21.41
CA ALA A 1048 59.02 30.78 -22.00
C ALA A 1048 59.45 29.31 -21.93
N PHE A 1049 58.90 28.55 -20.97
CA PHE A 1049 59.29 27.15 -20.75
C PHE A 1049 58.39 26.15 -21.43
N GLY A 1050 57.18 26.56 -21.85
CA GLY A 1050 56.15 25.66 -22.36
C GLY A 1050 55.83 24.53 -21.38
N TYR A 1051 55.37 23.40 -21.91
CA TYR A 1051 55.00 22.23 -21.12
C TYR A 1051 55.61 20.94 -21.70
N ASN A 1052 55.89 19.94 -20.86
CA ASN A 1052 56.31 18.60 -21.28
C ASN A 1052 55.96 17.55 -20.19
N ASP A 1053 55.98 16.26 -20.51
CA ASP A 1053 55.63 15.20 -19.54
C ASP A 1053 56.61 15.07 -18.36
N LEU A 1054 57.81 15.63 -18.45
CA LEU A 1054 58.74 15.69 -17.31
C LEU A 1054 58.27 16.72 -16.28
N TYR A 1055 57.58 17.76 -16.71
CA TYR A 1055 57.01 18.76 -15.82
C TYR A 1055 55.94 18.11 -14.94
N ASP A 1056 55.01 17.32 -15.52
CA ASP A 1056 54.05 16.52 -14.76
C ASP A 1056 54.72 15.69 -13.65
N LYS A 1057 55.78 14.96 -13.99
CA LYS A 1057 56.49 14.08 -13.04
C LYS A 1057 57.26 14.87 -11.97
N ALA A 1058 57.73 16.07 -12.30
CA ALA A 1058 58.39 16.95 -11.35
C ALA A 1058 57.36 17.54 -10.37
N PHE A 1059 56.16 17.87 -10.86
CA PHE A 1059 55.06 18.39 -10.05
C PHE A 1059 54.44 17.31 -9.17
N ASP A 1060 54.20 16.09 -9.67
CA ASP A 1060 53.62 14.94 -8.94
C ASP A 1060 54.26 14.65 -7.57
N TYR A 1061 55.53 14.99 -7.34
CA TYR A 1061 56.21 14.74 -6.06
C TYR A 1061 55.81 15.73 -4.94
N GLY A 1062 55.16 16.84 -5.28
CA GLY A 1062 54.75 17.91 -4.35
C GLY A 1062 53.38 18.51 -4.65
N THR A 1063 52.56 17.80 -5.44
CA THR A 1063 51.21 18.19 -5.84
C THR A 1063 50.29 16.99 -5.68
N LYS A 1064 49.02 17.21 -5.34
CA LYS A 1064 47.99 16.18 -5.39
C LYS A 1064 46.90 16.70 -6.32
N MET A 1065 47.02 16.34 -7.61
CA MET A 1065 46.23 16.89 -8.72
C MET A 1065 45.77 15.80 -9.69
N LEU A 1066 44.60 16.02 -10.29
CA LEU A 1066 44.10 15.29 -11.47
C LEU A 1066 44.36 16.14 -12.70
N ARG A 1067 44.65 15.50 -13.84
CA ARG A 1067 45.02 16.17 -15.09
C ARG A 1067 44.50 15.43 -16.31
N ASN A 1068 44.17 16.16 -17.36
CA ASN A 1068 43.77 15.61 -18.65
C ASN A 1068 44.42 16.35 -19.82
N LYS A 1069 44.59 15.66 -20.96
CA LYS A 1069 45.20 16.21 -22.18
C LYS A 1069 44.33 15.88 -23.39
N TYR A 1070 43.88 16.92 -24.08
CA TYR A 1070 43.14 16.81 -25.34
C TYR A 1070 44.07 17.16 -26.50
N GLU A 1071 44.77 16.15 -27.02
CA GLU A 1071 45.71 16.29 -28.14
C GLU A 1071 44.98 16.29 -29.49
N PHE A 1072 45.27 17.20 -30.40
CA PHE A 1072 44.71 17.24 -31.75
C PHE A 1072 45.72 17.79 -32.77
N THR A 1073 45.43 17.75 -34.06
CA THR A 1073 46.38 18.17 -35.11
C THR A 1073 45.72 19.16 -36.06
N TYR A 1074 46.41 20.26 -36.36
CA TYR A 1074 46.00 21.25 -37.36
C TYR A 1074 47.21 21.71 -38.18
N GLU A 1075 47.08 21.74 -39.52
CA GLU A 1075 48.14 22.13 -40.47
C GLU A 1075 49.52 21.49 -40.20
N ASN A 1076 49.55 20.18 -39.92
CA ASN A 1076 50.76 19.40 -39.57
C ASN A 1076 51.44 19.80 -38.24
N SER A 1077 50.82 20.64 -37.44
CA SER A 1077 51.23 20.94 -36.07
C SER A 1077 50.30 20.21 -35.10
N GLU A 1078 50.88 19.56 -34.10
CA GLU A 1078 50.13 18.93 -33.02
C GLU A 1078 49.85 19.99 -31.93
N TYR A 1079 48.63 20.05 -31.43
CA TYR A 1079 48.18 20.93 -30.35
C TYR A 1079 47.72 20.08 -29.18
N VAL A 1080 47.78 20.65 -27.98
CA VAL A 1080 47.23 20.04 -26.77
C VAL A 1080 46.52 21.10 -25.94
N LEU A 1081 45.23 20.87 -25.66
CA LEU A 1081 44.57 21.54 -24.54
C LEU A 1081 44.87 20.72 -23.29
N TRP A 1082 45.49 21.36 -22.32
CA TRP A 1082 45.97 20.71 -21.11
C TRP A 1082 45.27 21.32 -19.91
N ILE A 1083 44.64 20.48 -19.11
CA ILE A 1083 43.88 20.89 -17.92
C ILE A 1083 44.32 20.13 -16.67
N TRP A 1084 44.15 20.75 -15.51
CA TRP A 1084 44.30 20.08 -14.22
C TRP A 1084 43.48 20.75 -13.11
N LYS A 1085 43.21 19.98 -12.04
CA LYS A 1085 42.61 20.46 -10.78
C LYS A 1085 43.26 19.80 -9.56
N GLY A 1086 43.32 20.51 -8.44
CA GLY A 1086 43.90 20.05 -7.18
C GLY A 1086 44.95 20.99 -6.61
N ASP A 1087 45.85 20.44 -5.79
CA ASP A 1087 46.91 21.23 -5.15
C ASP A 1087 48.14 21.34 -6.02
N TYR A 1088 48.59 22.57 -6.22
CA TYR A 1088 49.83 22.89 -6.88
C TYR A 1088 50.70 23.78 -5.98
N TRP A 1089 51.82 23.23 -5.50
CA TRP A 1089 52.81 23.98 -4.72
C TRP A 1089 52.28 24.61 -3.41
N ASN A 1090 51.44 23.87 -2.66
CA ASN A 1090 50.87 24.31 -1.38
C ASN A 1090 50.00 25.57 -1.54
N MET A 1091 49.37 25.70 -2.71
CA MET A 1091 48.32 26.66 -3.01
C MET A 1091 46.92 26.05 -2.80
N GLU A 1092 46.87 24.81 -2.30
CA GLU A 1092 45.69 24.07 -1.83
C GLU A 1092 44.71 23.63 -2.91
N ASN A 1093 43.70 24.43 -3.26
CA ASN A 1093 42.68 24.01 -4.22
C ASN A 1093 42.71 24.95 -5.42
N GLY A 1094 43.19 24.47 -6.55
CA GLY A 1094 43.24 25.22 -7.79
C GLY A 1094 42.83 24.41 -9.01
N ALA A 1095 42.74 25.10 -10.13
CA ALA A 1095 42.47 24.52 -11.43
C ALA A 1095 43.10 25.35 -12.55
N GLU A 1096 43.26 24.74 -13.71
CA GLU A 1096 43.95 25.34 -14.86
C GLU A 1096 43.48 24.77 -16.20
N ALA A 1097 43.52 25.62 -17.22
CA ALA A 1097 43.47 25.22 -18.62
C ALA A 1097 44.47 26.02 -19.47
N GLY A 1098 45.14 25.38 -20.42
CA GLY A 1098 46.03 26.06 -21.36
C GLY A 1098 46.16 25.36 -22.70
N LEU A 1099 46.31 26.15 -23.76
CA LEU A 1099 46.51 25.66 -25.12
C LEU A 1099 47.99 25.75 -25.51
N TYR A 1100 48.54 24.62 -25.94
CA TYR A 1100 49.95 24.50 -26.30
C TYR A 1100 50.12 23.87 -27.68
N VAL A 1101 51.22 24.21 -28.36
CA VAL A 1101 51.57 23.68 -29.68
C VAL A 1101 52.87 22.88 -29.60
N TYR A 1102 52.88 21.71 -30.21
CA TYR A 1102 54.01 20.81 -30.25
C TYR A 1102 55.21 21.49 -30.89
N ASN A 1103 56.36 21.36 -30.21
CA ASN A 1103 57.63 21.89 -30.68
C ASN A 1103 58.58 20.76 -31.06
N ARG A 1104 58.92 19.90 -30.11
CA ARG A 1104 59.95 18.87 -30.28
C ARG A 1104 59.72 17.65 -29.41
N THR A 1105 60.24 16.51 -29.83
CA THR A 1105 60.34 15.30 -29.02
C THR A 1105 61.81 14.98 -28.78
N GLU A 1106 62.19 14.81 -27.52
CA GLU A 1106 63.56 14.46 -27.14
C GLU A 1106 63.51 13.31 -26.13
N ASN A 1107 64.25 12.22 -26.39
CA ASN A 1107 64.21 10.99 -25.59
C ASN A 1107 62.82 10.41 -25.32
N GLY A 1108 61.88 10.59 -26.26
CA GLY A 1108 60.49 10.10 -26.13
C GLY A 1108 59.59 10.95 -25.24
N ILE A 1109 60.04 12.14 -24.79
CA ILE A 1109 59.23 13.12 -24.08
C ILE A 1109 58.88 14.24 -25.05
N LYS A 1110 57.58 14.49 -25.23
CA LYS A 1110 57.09 15.59 -26.06
C LYS A 1110 57.18 16.91 -25.30
N HIS A 1111 57.61 17.95 -25.98
CA HIS A 1111 57.62 19.31 -25.48
C HIS A 1111 56.77 20.21 -26.37
N TYR A 1112 55.88 20.96 -25.71
CA TYR A 1112 54.93 21.87 -26.31
C TYR A 1112 55.26 23.29 -25.86
N ASN A 1113 55.25 24.24 -26.79
CA ASN A 1113 55.36 25.66 -26.50
C ASN A 1113 53.98 26.25 -26.22
N ALA A 1114 53.96 27.36 -25.47
CA ALA A 1114 52.78 28.24 -25.46
C ALA A 1114 52.45 28.71 -26.88
N VAL A 1115 51.16 28.88 -27.18
CA VAL A 1115 50.73 29.52 -28.42
C VAL A 1115 51.17 31.00 -28.46
N ASP A 1116 51.34 31.53 -29.67
CA ASP A 1116 51.79 32.91 -29.91
C ASP A 1116 50.64 33.93 -29.98
N TYR A 1117 49.43 33.49 -29.63
CA TYR A 1117 48.21 34.30 -29.55
C TYR A 1117 47.50 34.08 -28.21
N GLU A 1118 46.57 34.96 -27.87
CA GLU A 1118 45.77 34.90 -26.66
C GLU A 1118 44.28 34.81 -27.04
N LEU A 1119 43.50 34.15 -26.20
CA LEU A 1119 42.08 33.83 -26.38
C LEU A 1119 41.31 34.23 -25.11
N PRO A 1120 40.11 34.81 -25.20
CA PRO A 1120 39.27 34.98 -24.01
C PRO A 1120 39.01 33.62 -23.35
N MET A 1121 39.23 33.54 -22.03
CA MET A 1121 39.03 32.32 -21.25
C MET A 1121 38.33 32.64 -19.93
N THR A 1122 37.53 31.72 -19.42
CA THR A 1122 36.96 31.77 -18.07
C THR A 1122 37.28 30.48 -17.32
N LEU A 1123 37.31 30.55 -15.99
CA LEU A 1123 37.67 29.43 -15.12
C LEU A 1123 36.94 29.53 -13.78
N SER A 1124 36.20 28.49 -13.42
CA SER A 1124 35.50 28.35 -12.14
C SER A 1124 35.87 27.03 -11.49
N LEU A 1125 35.98 27.02 -10.16
CA LEU A 1125 36.28 25.82 -9.38
C LEU A 1125 35.26 25.63 -8.26
N TYR A 1126 34.75 24.42 -8.15
CA TYR A 1126 33.71 24.01 -7.21
C TYR A 1126 34.16 22.81 -6.36
N LYS A 1127 33.61 22.72 -5.16
CA LYS A 1127 33.72 21.58 -4.26
C LYS A 1127 32.39 20.82 -4.24
N ILE A 1128 32.46 19.50 -4.43
CA ILE A 1128 31.31 18.59 -4.42
C ILE A 1128 30.87 18.31 -2.97
N LYS A 1129 29.56 18.39 -2.71
CA LYS A 1129 28.87 18.02 -1.45
C LYS A 1129 27.86 16.87 -1.67
N GLU A 1130 27.17 16.47 -0.61
CA GLU A 1130 26.07 15.49 -0.69
C GLU A 1130 24.82 16.09 -1.37
N ASP A 1131 24.65 17.41 -1.31
CA ASP A 1131 23.46 18.16 -1.74
C ASP A 1131 23.78 19.24 -2.81
N GLY A 1132 24.92 19.13 -3.52
CA GLY A 1132 25.28 20.05 -4.61
C GLY A 1132 26.74 20.54 -4.59
N TYR A 1133 26.95 21.83 -4.90
CA TYR A 1133 28.28 22.41 -5.10
C TYR A 1133 28.54 23.70 -4.31
N ASP A 1134 29.71 23.78 -3.69
CA ASP A 1134 30.25 25.01 -3.13
C ASP A 1134 31.22 25.65 -4.13
N ASN A 1135 30.98 26.92 -4.47
CA ASN A 1135 31.94 27.68 -5.25
C ASN A 1135 33.21 27.99 -4.42
N LEU A 1136 34.39 27.70 -4.98
CA LEU A 1136 35.68 28.05 -4.39
C LEU A 1136 36.24 29.36 -4.96
N PHE A 1137 36.12 29.55 -6.28
CA PHE A 1137 36.40 30.82 -6.95
C PHE A 1137 35.85 30.81 -8.38
N ASN A 1138 35.70 32.01 -8.95
CA ASN A 1138 35.41 32.23 -10.36
C ASN A 1138 36.40 33.22 -10.97
N TRP A 1139 36.66 33.10 -12.26
CA TRP A 1139 37.60 33.97 -12.95
C TRP A 1139 37.19 34.18 -14.40
N ALA A 1140 36.92 35.44 -14.76
CA ALA A 1140 36.53 35.84 -16.11
C ALA A 1140 37.25 37.13 -16.53
N PRO A 1141 38.59 37.13 -16.65
CA PRO A 1141 39.40 38.32 -16.88
C PRO A 1141 39.02 39.06 -18.16
N ASP A 1142 39.20 40.39 -18.15
CA ASP A 1142 39.01 41.20 -19.36
C ASP A 1142 40.07 41.00 -20.43
N GLU A 1143 41.28 40.71 -19.98
CA GLU A 1143 42.41 40.46 -20.87
C GLU A 1143 42.39 39.01 -21.39
N PRO A 1144 42.54 38.80 -22.71
CA PRO A 1144 42.70 37.47 -23.29
C PRO A 1144 43.86 36.69 -22.67
N GLN A 1145 43.73 35.37 -22.60
CA GLN A 1145 44.67 34.43 -21.99
C GLN A 1145 45.14 33.41 -23.04
N TRP A 1146 46.40 32.96 -22.97
CA TRP A 1146 46.80 31.70 -23.64
C TRP A 1146 46.71 30.50 -22.67
N TRP A 1147 46.51 30.82 -21.39
CA TRP A 1147 46.55 29.95 -20.24
C TRP A 1147 45.86 30.61 -19.05
N ILE A 1148 44.93 29.91 -18.41
CA ILE A 1148 44.11 30.41 -17.30
C ILE A 1148 44.22 29.48 -16.10
N THR A 1149 44.54 30.04 -14.94
CA THR A 1149 44.72 29.27 -13.69
C THR A 1149 44.20 30.08 -12.51
N GLY A 1150 43.59 29.39 -11.54
CA GLY A 1150 43.10 29.99 -10.30
C GLY A 1150 43.38 29.10 -9.09
N PHE A 1151 43.64 29.71 -7.93
CA PHE A 1151 43.82 29.02 -6.64
C PHE A 1151 43.02 29.69 -5.53
N SER A 1152 42.12 28.93 -4.90
CA SER A 1152 41.39 29.35 -3.71
C SER A 1152 42.33 29.65 -2.54
N ARG A 1153 41.87 30.48 -1.59
CA ARG A 1153 42.65 30.89 -0.43
C ARG A 1153 42.83 29.77 0.60
N LYS A 1154 43.97 29.85 1.33
CA LYS A 1154 44.45 28.99 2.43
C LYS A 1154 43.52 28.79 3.65
N ASP A 1155 42.31 29.33 3.62
CA ASP A 1155 41.35 29.22 4.72
C ASP A 1155 40.49 27.94 4.57
N MET A 1156 40.68 27.16 3.50
CA MET A 1156 39.96 25.94 3.17
C MET A 1156 40.93 24.76 3.07
N PHE A 1157 40.92 23.88 4.08
CA PHE A 1157 41.71 22.64 4.10
C PHE A 1157 41.76 21.96 2.73
N PHE A 1158 42.94 21.48 2.32
CA PHE A 1158 43.14 20.72 1.10
C PHE A 1158 41.99 19.73 0.83
N ILE A 1159 41.34 19.90 -0.32
CA ILE A 1159 40.24 19.07 -0.79
C ILE A 1159 40.82 18.01 -1.72
N ASN A 1160 40.38 16.76 -1.54
CA ASN A 1160 40.77 15.71 -2.46
C ASN A 1160 40.33 16.07 -3.90
N PRO A 1161 41.20 16.04 -4.92
CA PRO A 1161 40.85 16.45 -6.28
C PRO A 1161 39.63 15.77 -6.88
N ASP A 1162 39.33 14.53 -6.46
CA ASP A 1162 38.12 13.80 -6.87
C ASP A 1162 36.82 14.52 -6.44
N LYS A 1163 36.89 15.31 -5.36
CA LYS A 1163 35.81 16.14 -4.78
C LYS A 1163 35.82 17.58 -5.31
N LEU A 1164 36.64 17.88 -6.32
CA LEU A 1164 36.61 19.15 -7.03
C LEU A 1164 35.93 18.98 -8.39
N ARG A 1165 35.34 20.05 -8.91
CA ARG A 1165 34.85 20.15 -10.29
C ARG A 1165 35.21 21.52 -10.84
N MET A 1166 35.72 21.59 -12.06
CA MET A 1166 36.03 22.86 -12.72
C MET A 1166 35.18 23.06 -13.97
N ILE A 1167 34.83 24.31 -14.25
CA ILE A 1167 34.27 24.75 -15.54
C ILE A 1167 35.28 25.72 -16.17
N CYS A 1168 35.65 25.49 -17.42
CA CYS A 1168 36.50 26.40 -18.18
C CYS A 1168 35.87 26.69 -19.54
N SER A 1169 35.88 27.97 -19.97
CA SER A 1169 35.55 28.32 -21.36
C SER A 1169 36.78 28.84 -22.10
N VAL A 1170 36.85 28.58 -23.41
CA VAL A 1170 37.87 29.09 -24.32
C VAL A 1170 37.21 29.59 -25.59
N ASP A 1171 37.16 30.91 -25.77
CA ASP A 1171 36.63 31.56 -26.98
C ASP A 1171 37.67 31.45 -28.10
N MET A 1172 37.38 30.61 -29.08
CA MET A 1172 38.22 30.38 -30.27
C MET A 1172 37.66 31.06 -31.52
N SER A 1173 36.80 32.08 -31.38
CA SER A 1173 36.22 32.83 -32.52
C SER A 1173 37.27 33.48 -33.42
N SER A 1174 38.45 33.82 -32.88
CA SER A 1174 39.61 34.33 -33.63
C SER A 1174 40.46 33.22 -34.29
N LYS A 1175 40.19 31.94 -33.99
CA LYS A 1175 40.92 30.73 -34.42
C LYS A 1175 39.95 29.59 -34.81
N LYS A 1176 38.93 29.91 -35.60
CA LYS A 1176 37.83 28.99 -35.97
C LYS A 1176 38.31 27.67 -36.57
N GLU A 1177 39.38 27.69 -37.35
CA GLU A 1177 39.89 26.48 -37.99
C GLU A 1177 40.48 25.49 -36.98
N ILE A 1178 41.11 25.99 -35.91
CA ILE A 1178 41.64 25.18 -34.81
C ILE A 1178 40.49 24.57 -34.01
N TYR A 1179 39.49 25.38 -33.70
CA TYR A 1179 38.25 24.94 -33.05
C TYR A 1179 37.57 23.80 -33.83
N MET A 1180 37.43 23.95 -35.15
CA MET A 1180 36.80 22.93 -36.00
C MET A 1180 37.54 21.59 -36.00
N GLU A 1181 38.88 21.60 -36.03
CA GLU A 1181 39.65 20.35 -35.95
C GLU A 1181 39.59 19.71 -34.56
N MET A 1182 39.56 20.52 -33.50
CA MET A 1182 39.38 20.02 -32.14
C MET A 1182 38.00 19.38 -31.97
N SER A 1183 36.96 20.05 -32.46
CA SER A 1183 35.57 19.57 -32.40
C SER A 1183 35.38 18.25 -33.11
N LYS A 1184 35.90 18.08 -34.33
CA LYS A 1184 35.85 16.79 -35.05
C LYS A 1184 36.39 15.61 -34.24
N LYS A 1185 37.35 15.85 -33.34
CA LYS A 1185 37.99 14.81 -32.55
C LYS A 1185 37.31 14.55 -31.22
N PHE A 1186 36.73 15.58 -30.60
CA PHE A 1186 36.26 15.51 -29.21
C PHE A 1186 34.78 15.83 -29.02
N ARG A 1187 33.99 15.98 -30.09
CA ARG A 1187 32.56 16.31 -30.00
C ARG A 1187 31.72 15.32 -29.18
N THR A 1188 32.10 14.05 -29.13
CA THR A 1188 31.42 13.01 -28.34
C THR A 1188 31.98 12.88 -26.91
N ASN A 1189 32.84 13.81 -26.48
CA ASN A 1189 33.44 13.76 -25.15
C ASN A 1189 32.51 14.46 -24.14
N LYS A 1190 31.99 13.70 -23.17
CA LYS A 1190 31.04 14.18 -22.16
C LYS A 1190 31.55 15.31 -21.26
N ASP A 1191 32.87 15.52 -21.20
CA ASP A 1191 33.49 16.59 -20.42
C ASP A 1191 33.65 17.89 -21.23
N ILE A 1192 33.23 17.91 -22.50
CA ILE A 1192 33.47 19.02 -23.43
C ILE A 1192 32.22 19.39 -24.23
N ILE A 1193 31.81 20.65 -24.12
CA ILE A 1193 30.74 21.23 -24.95
C ILE A 1193 31.33 22.14 -26.03
N PHE A 1194 30.84 21.99 -27.26
CA PHE A 1194 31.25 22.76 -28.43
C PHE A 1194 30.12 23.70 -28.90
N ASP A 1195 30.18 24.97 -28.51
CA ASP A 1195 29.22 25.97 -28.97
C ASP A 1195 29.66 26.57 -30.32
N ASP A 1196 29.13 25.98 -31.40
CA ASP A 1196 29.53 26.26 -32.77
C ASP A 1196 29.12 27.66 -33.28
N ASP A 1197 28.08 28.30 -32.72
CA ASP A 1197 27.66 29.61 -33.24
C ASP A 1197 28.66 30.70 -32.84
N ILE A 1198 29.27 30.55 -31.66
CA ILE A 1198 30.25 31.50 -31.11
C ILE A 1198 31.68 30.96 -31.12
N TYR A 1199 31.89 29.71 -31.56
CA TYR A 1199 33.19 29.03 -31.60
C TYR A 1199 33.87 28.98 -30.22
N THR A 1200 33.09 28.72 -29.17
CA THR A 1200 33.58 28.65 -27.79
C THR A 1200 33.54 27.21 -27.30
N LEU A 1201 34.65 26.79 -26.73
CA LEU A 1201 34.81 25.48 -26.11
C LEU A 1201 34.53 25.59 -24.62
N TRP A 1202 33.75 24.68 -24.06
CA TRP A 1202 33.53 24.56 -22.62
C TRP A 1202 34.03 23.22 -22.13
N VAL A 1203 34.67 23.20 -20.97
CA VAL A 1203 35.27 21.99 -20.39
C VAL A 1203 34.84 21.86 -18.94
N THR A 1204 34.19 20.75 -18.62
CA THR A 1204 33.83 20.34 -17.26
C THR A 1204 34.76 19.23 -16.81
N PHE A 1205 35.54 19.41 -15.73
CA PHE A 1205 36.54 18.42 -15.32
C PHE A 1205 36.57 18.10 -13.82
#